data_AF-A0A8S4H146-F1
#
_entry.id   AF-A0A8S4H146-F1
#
_cell.length_a   1.000
_cell.length_b   1.000
_cell.length_c   1.000
_cell.angle_alpha   90.00
_cell.angle_beta   90.00
_cell.angle_gamma   90.00
#
_symmetry.space_group_name_H-M   'P 1'
#
loop_
_entity.id
_entity.type
_entity.pdbx_description
1 polymer ?
#
loop_
_entity_poly.entity_id
_entity_poly.type
_entity_poly.pdbx_seq_one_letter_code
_entity_poly.pdbx_strand_id
1 'polypeptide(L)'
;MGDYVFFVGQMCTLAYVVVYSAILAVRTRAGIVTPAMLAYPRRTLWAIGAIDSVGLVLGLIGASSLPGIVLPMIGQTILVWQVLLTPPLLGRELHPLQLLGVAFVVSGVITAAWPNPDALAASAVSNIDLRAAAIFAASMLPPAVSSILKERYFLESEKAIGQKIDVSVVNTFGSIAQAVAVVLLLPWITHMRGISLARLPEYLASGAACLVGQAPAHLRGRAALAAAAKCAPAAVATATYVACNLCFNLSILGLLRNSGALIASLCMACVLPLTMIAFSFDVPLLGPTGAVGPTFVAGAGTLLAGVVTYNIPKWRSLLSPLRAPNRRLGKGGCGSGREVVLQAFNWESCNTGGTWYNTVREKIPEIAALGVTAVWLPPPTESVSPQGYLPRDLYVLDSAYGTEKELRALLRDLRRRGIAPIADVVINHRCAHRQDEHGVWNTYGGRIPWGPEQICSNNQRWRGSGAPKAQPDYEAAPNIDHSQERVRKDLREWLLHMRAVGFDGWRFDFAKGFAGEYTEEYCRATLPVMAFGEHWDDMAYTGSDPHYDQDAHRQKSEDWCASTGYWSSAFDFTTKGVLQEAINRSQYWRLRDVHGRPPGLLGLAPRSAITFIDNHDTGSTLQHWPFPWQEVLQGYAYTLTHPGTPCVFWDHLYESPVEYRKAIQDLLRIRKSNDIHASSEVRILEADHHVYAACADGRVVVKIGHGSWSPNAAEVKGGPWSVACSGHNFAVWERAR
;
A
#
# COMPACT_ATOMS: atom_id res chain seq x y z
N MET A 1 -7.02 38.68 36.55
CA MET A 1 -6.54 37.28 36.68
C MET A 1 -5.01 37.12 36.74
N GLY A 2 -4.21 38.14 36.37
CA GLY A 2 -2.74 38.06 36.43
C GLY A 2 -2.13 37.81 37.81
N ASP A 3 -2.86 38.12 38.90
CA ASP A 3 -2.40 37.84 40.28
C ASP A 3 -2.77 36.41 40.75
N TYR A 4 -3.63 35.71 39.99
CA TYR A 4 -4.19 34.39 40.29
C TYR A 4 -3.80 33.32 39.26
N VAL A 5 -2.65 33.45 38.59
CA VAL A 5 -2.20 32.51 37.54
C VAL A 5 -2.10 31.07 38.06
N PHE A 6 -1.65 30.90 39.30
CA PHE A 6 -1.56 29.58 39.92
C PHE A 6 -2.96 28.94 40.07
N PHE A 7 -3.95 29.70 40.55
CA PHE A 7 -5.34 29.23 40.64
C PHE A 7 -5.90 28.84 39.27
N VAL A 8 -5.70 29.66 38.23
CA VAL A 8 -6.15 29.36 36.86
C VAL A 8 -5.51 28.07 36.34
N GLY A 9 -4.21 27.86 36.58
CA GLY A 9 -3.50 26.64 36.17
C GLY A 9 -4.07 25.38 36.84
N GLN A 10 -4.35 25.44 38.15
CA GLN A 10 -4.95 24.31 38.88
C GLN A 10 -6.37 24.02 38.40
N MET A 11 -7.17 25.07 38.22
CA MET A 11 -8.54 24.96 37.73
C MET A 11 -8.59 24.35 36.32
N CYS A 12 -7.69 24.76 35.41
CA CYS A 12 -7.61 24.20 34.06
C CYS A 12 -7.30 22.70 34.09
N THR A 13 -6.32 22.27 34.89
CA THR A 13 -5.96 20.85 35.02
C THR A 13 -7.14 20.00 35.48
N LEU A 14 -7.89 20.47 36.48
CA LEU A 14 -9.09 19.78 36.96
C LEU A 14 -10.25 19.83 35.96
N ALA A 15 -10.44 20.97 35.27
CA ALA A 15 -11.44 21.12 34.23
C ALA A 15 -11.22 20.13 33.07
N TYR A 16 -9.97 19.89 32.67
CA TYR A 16 -9.66 18.91 31.62
C TYR A 16 -10.04 17.48 32.00
N VAL A 17 -9.87 17.08 33.26
CA VAL A 17 -10.32 15.76 33.73
C VAL A 17 -11.82 15.60 33.54
N VAL A 18 -12.60 16.60 33.95
CA VAL A 18 -14.07 16.58 33.82
C VAL A 18 -14.48 16.56 32.36
N VAL A 19 -13.92 17.46 31.54
CA VAL A 19 -14.30 17.60 30.14
C VAL A 19 -13.91 16.36 29.31
N TYR A 20 -12.67 15.85 29.43
CA TYR A 20 -12.27 14.66 28.70
C TYR A 20 -13.00 13.40 29.16
N SER A 21 -13.29 13.27 30.46
CA SER A 21 -14.12 12.17 30.96
C SER A 21 -15.55 12.22 30.41
N ALA A 22 -16.14 13.42 30.32
CA ALA A 22 -17.45 13.62 29.72
C ALA A 22 -17.44 13.29 28.22
N ILE A 23 -16.43 13.77 27.47
CA ILE A 23 -16.25 13.43 26.04
C ILE A 23 -16.12 11.92 25.87
N LEU A 24 -15.29 11.25 26.69
CA LEU A 24 -15.12 9.81 26.64
C LEU A 24 -16.43 9.07 26.92
N ALA A 25 -17.19 9.50 27.94
CA ALA A 25 -18.48 8.90 28.26
C ALA A 25 -19.49 9.04 27.11
N VAL A 26 -19.60 10.23 26.52
CA VAL A 26 -20.48 10.49 25.37
C VAL A 26 -20.06 9.64 24.17
N ARG A 27 -18.76 9.60 23.83
CA ARG A 27 -18.25 8.81 22.69
C ARG A 27 -18.36 7.30 22.91
N THR A 28 -18.31 6.83 24.16
CA THR A 28 -18.55 5.42 24.52
C THR A 28 -20.03 5.07 24.34
N ARG A 29 -20.95 5.94 24.80
CA ARG A 29 -22.40 5.76 24.58
C ARG A 29 -22.79 5.80 23.10
N ALA A 30 -22.09 6.60 22.30
CA ALA A 30 -22.28 6.69 20.86
C ALA A 30 -21.66 5.52 20.07
N GLY A 31 -21.02 4.54 20.74
CA GLY A 31 -20.37 3.40 20.09
C GLY A 31 -19.07 3.72 19.33
N ILE A 32 -18.58 4.96 19.42
CA ILE A 32 -17.33 5.40 18.77
C ILE A 32 -16.11 4.83 19.51
N VAL A 33 -16.17 4.80 20.85
CA VAL A 33 -15.17 4.13 21.69
C VAL A 33 -15.67 2.73 22.03
N THR A 34 -14.97 1.72 21.52
CA THR A 34 -15.37 0.32 21.72
C THR A 34 -14.85 -0.22 23.07
N PRO A 35 -15.48 -1.26 23.64
CA PRO A 35 -14.97 -1.93 24.83
C PRO A 35 -13.53 -2.45 24.66
N ALA A 36 -13.17 -2.87 23.45
CA ALA A 36 -11.82 -3.29 23.10
C ALA A 36 -10.79 -2.15 23.25
N MET A 37 -11.15 -0.91 22.89
CA MET A 37 -10.29 0.26 23.10
C MET A 37 -10.07 0.56 24.58
N LEU A 38 -11.10 0.38 25.42
CA LEU A 38 -11.01 0.58 26.87
C LEU A 38 -10.28 -0.57 27.59
N ALA A 39 -10.27 -1.76 27.01
CA ALA A 39 -9.58 -2.95 27.54
C ALA A 39 -8.09 -3.02 27.13
N TYR A 40 -7.69 -2.29 26.09
CA TYR A 40 -6.29 -2.25 25.65
C TYR A 40 -5.36 -1.75 26.78
N PRO A 41 -4.11 -2.23 26.88
CA PRO A 41 -3.28 -2.09 28.08
C PRO A 41 -3.20 -0.65 28.64
N ARG A 42 -3.86 -0.42 29.78
CA ARG A 42 -3.94 0.89 30.46
C ARG A 42 -2.64 1.30 31.15
N ARG A 43 -1.80 0.33 31.53
CA ARG A 43 -0.50 0.56 32.18
C ARG A 43 0.41 1.49 31.38
N THR A 44 0.36 1.38 30.05
CA THR A 44 1.15 2.22 29.15
C THR A 44 0.67 3.67 29.18
N LEU A 45 -0.64 3.91 29.25
CA LEU A 45 -1.21 5.26 29.34
C LEU A 45 -0.84 5.95 30.66
N TRP A 46 -0.84 5.22 31.78
CA TRP A 46 -0.38 5.75 33.06
C TRP A 46 1.11 6.11 33.05
N ALA A 47 1.95 5.26 32.45
CA ALA A 47 3.38 5.54 32.29
C ALA A 47 3.61 6.80 31.43
N ILE A 48 2.89 6.92 30.31
CA ILE A 48 2.92 8.11 29.45
C ILE A 48 2.52 9.38 30.23
N GLY A 49 1.43 9.32 31.00
CA GLY A 49 0.97 10.44 31.82
C GLY A 49 1.96 10.84 32.92
N ALA A 50 2.65 9.88 33.53
CA ALA A 50 3.71 10.15 34.51
C ALA A 50 4.92 10.86 33.86
N ILE A 51 5.34 10.41 32.68
CA ILE A 51 6.42 11.04 31.90
C ILE A 51 6.05 12.48 31.52
N ASP A 52 4.83 12.71 31.02
CA ASP A 52 4.34 14.06 30.70
C ASP A 52 4.37 14.98 31.93
N SER A 53 4.01 14.45 33.09
CA SER A 53 3.99 15.21 34.35
C SER A 53 5.40 15.64 34.81
N VAL A 54 6.40 14.78 34.62
CA VAL A 54 7.81 15.13 34.88
C VAL A 54 8.27 16.25 33.95
N GLY A 55 7.93 16.16 32.66
CA GLY A 55 8.25 17.21 31.68
C GLY A 55 7.62 18.55 32.04
N LEU A 56 6.35 18.55 32.44
CA LEU A 56 5.63 19.75 32.88
C LEU A 56 6.32 20.45 34.06
N VAL A 57 6.71 19.68 35.06
CA VAL A 57 7.37 20.19 36.28
C VAL A 57 8.72 20.82 35.98
N LEU A 58 9.58 20.11 35.22
CA LEU A 58 10.88 20.62 34.81
C LEU A 58 10.75 21.87 33.92
N GLY A 59 9.74 21.88 33.05
CA GLY A 59 9.43 23.01 32.19
C GLY A 59 9.02 24.25 33.00
N LEU A 60 8.23 24.09 34.06
CA LEU A 60 7.86 25.19 34.96
C LEU A 60 9.07 25.78 35.71
N ILE A 61 10.03 24.95 36.14
CA ILE A 61 11.29 25.41 36.77
C ILE A 61 12.11 26.23 35.77
N GLY A 62 12.34 25.71 34.57
CA GLY A 62 13.13 26.40 33.56
C GLY A 62 12.45 27.70 33.10
N ALA A 63 11.12 27.65 32.91
CA ALA A 63 10.37 28.79 32.37
C ALA A 63 10.22 29.96 33.34
N SER A 64 10.32 29.74 34.66
CA SER A 64 10.16 30.83 35.65
C SER A 64 11.24 31.90 35.57
N SER A 65 12.39 31.56 34.97
CA SER A 65 13.57 32.44 34.91
C SER A 65 13.94 32.85 33.48
N LEU A 66 13.14 32.48 32.49
CA LEU A 66 13.40 32.74 31.07
C LEU A 66 12.40 33.73 30.48
N PRO A 67 12.83 34.63 29.58
CA PRO A 67 11.90 35.48 28.84
C PRO A 67 10.93 34.65 28.00
N GLY A 68 9.66 35.06 27.95
CA GLY A 68 8.60 34.32 27.24
C GLY A 68 8.89 34.06 25.76
N ILE A 69 9.65 34.94 25.10
CA ILE A 69 10.06 34.78 23.69
C ILE A 69 11.12 33.68 23.48
N VAL A 70 11.90 33.37 24.52
CA VAL A 70 12.97 32.36 24.48
C VAL A 70 12.41 30.95 24.67
N LEU A 71 11.25 30.80 25.32
CA LEU A 71 10.64 29.49 25.60
C LEU A 71 10.30 28.70 24.32
N PRO A 72 9.63 29.28 23.29
CA PRO A 72 9.38 28.54 22.05
C PRO A 72 10.64 28.17 21.28
N MET A 73 11.72 28.97 21.41
CA MET A 73 13.01 28.70 20.76
C MET A 73 13.68 27.47 21.39
N ILE A 74 13.84 27.46 22.71
CA ILE A 74 14.43 26.32 23.43
C ILE A 74 13.49 25.10 23.35
N GLY A 75 12.18 25.31 23.29
CA GLY A 75 11.18 24.26 23.11
C GLY A 75 11.35 23.41 21.85
N GLN A 76 12.02 23.93 20.80
CA GLN A 76 12.32 23.15 19.60
C GLN A 76 13.32 22.02 19.82
N THR A 77 14.04 22.02 20.95
CA THR A 77 14.92 20.90 21.34
C THR A 77 14.15 19.57 21.43
N ILE A 78 12.82 19.59 21.56
CA ILE A 78 11.97 18.41 21.46
C ILE A 78 12.19 17.63 20.15
N LEU A 79 12.43 18.31 19.02
CA LEU A 79 12.69 17.67 17.72
C LEU A 79 14.01 16.90 17.74
N VAL A 80 15.03 17.44 18.39
CA VAL A 80 16.34 16.78 18.55
C VAL A 80 16.18 15.49 19.35
N TRP A 81 15.48 15.57 20.49
CA TRP A 81 15.18 14.40 21.31
C TRP A 81 14.35 13.36 20.54
N GLN A 82 13.35 13.79 19.78
CA GLN A 82 12.52 12.87 19.00
C GLN A 82 13.33 12.18 17.90
N VAL A 83 14.23 12.88 17.21
CA VAL A 83 15.11 12.27 16.20
C VAL A 83 16.01 11.20 16.81
N LEU A 84 16.61 11.48 17.97
CA LEU A 84 17.49 10.53 18.68
C LEU A 84 16.73 9.31 19.21
N LEU A 85 15.49 9.50 19.68
CA LEU A 85 14.72 8.46 20.36
C LEU A 85 13.79 7.67 19.43
N THR A 86 13.51 8.16 18.22
CA THR A 86 12.63 7.46 17.27
C THR A 86 13.18 6.06 16.90
N PRO A 87 14.48 5.89 16.54
CA PRO A 87 15.00 4.56 16.23
C PRO A 87 14.89 3.55 17.39
N PRO A 88 15.36 3.84 18.63
CA PRO A 88 15.29 2.86 19.71
C PRO A 88 13.86 2.62 20.26
N LEU A 89 12.96 3.63 20.24
CA LEU A 89 11.63 3.49 20.82
C LEU A 89 10.56 2.99 19.83
N LEU A 90 10.69 3.35 18.54
CA LEU A 90 9.73 3.03 17.47
C LEU A 90 10.25 1.97 16.48
N GLY A 91 11.55 1.65 16.50
CA GLY A 91 12.17 0.71 15.56
C GLY A 91 12.24 1.24 14.12
N ARG A 92 12.21 2.57 13.94
CA ARG A 92 12.15 3.23 12.63
C ARG A 92 13.41 4.06 12.39
N GLU A 93 14.12 3.75 11.31
CA GLU A 93 15.22 4.59 10.82
C GLU A 93 14.70 5.84 10.10
N LEU A 94 15.42 6.95 10.25
CA LEU A 94 15.06 8.24 9.65
C LEU A 94 15.87 8.49 8.38
N HIS A 95 15.20 8.93 7.33
CA HIS A 95 15.85 9.22 6.05
C HIS A 95 16.76 10.47 6.16
N PRO A 96 17.90 10.56 5.45
CA PRO A 96 18.78 11.74 5.52
C PRO A 96 18.07 13.08 5.24
N LEU A 97 17.10 13.09 4.30
CA LEU A 97 16.25 14.27 4.04
C LEU A 97 15.33 14.64 5.22
N GLN A 98 14.90 13.67 6.04
CA GLN A 98 14.15 13.96 7.26
C GLN A 98 15.04 14.61 8.32
N LEU A 99 16.28 14.14 8.47
CA LEU A 99 17.26 14.76 9.35
C LEU A 99 17.59 16.20 8.90
N LEU A 100 17.79 16.41 7.61
CA LEU A 100 17.99 17.74 7.01
C LEU A 100 16.78 18.66 7.23
N GLY A 101 15.57 18.14 7.02
CA GLY A 101 14.33 18.89 7.26
C GLY A 101 14.17 19.32 8.72
N VAL A 102 14.49 18.46 9.68
CA VAL A 102 14.51 18.81 11.12
C VAL A 102 15.55 19.90 11.41
N ALA A 103 16.76 19.79 10.86
CA ALA A 103 17.81 20.80 11.03
C ALA A 103 17.37 22.18 10.51
N PHE A 104 16.70 22.23 9.35
CA PHE A 104 16.15 23.46 8.79
C PHE A 104 15.03 24.05 9.66
N VAL A 105 14.14 23.23 10.23
CA VAL A 105 13.10 23.75 11.13
C VAL A 105 13.70 24.36 12.39
N VAL A 106 14.67 23.69 13.02
CA VAL A 106 15.36 24.23 14.20
C VAL A 106 16.09 25.54 13.86
N SER A 107 16.82 25.58 12.73
CA SER A 107 17.51 26.78 12.26
C SER A 107 16.55 27.93 11.92
N GLY A 108 15.42 27.63 11.28
CA GLY A 108 14.40 28.62 10.93
C GLY A 108 13.74 29.24 12.17
N VAL A 109 13.43 28.45 13.20
CA VAL A 109 12.90 28.97 14.47
C VAL A 109 13.91 29.87 15.18
N ILE A 110 15.18 29.47 15.24
CA ILE A 110 16.24 30.30 15.87
C ILE A 110 16.40 31.62 15.13
N THR A 111 16.39 31.58 13.80
CA THR A 111 16.54 32.78 12.94
C THR A 111 15.32 33.69 13.04
N ALA A 112 14.10 33.13 13.08
CA ALA A 112 12.86 33.89 13.15
C ALA A 112 12.68 34.63 14.49
N ALA A 113 13.18 34.06 15.57
CA ALA A 113 13.18 34.69 16.89
C ALA A 113 14.48 35.45 17.20
N TRP A 114 15.42 35.54 16.26
CA TRP A 114 16.63 36.33 16.45
C TRP A 114 16.28 37.81 16.51
N PRO A 115 16.76 38.57 17.53
CA PRO A 115 16.43 39.99 17.67
C PRO A 115 16.81 40.77 16.42
N ASN A 116 15.90 41.62 15.95
CA ASN A 116 16.22 42.63 14.96
C ASN A 116 17.17 43.66 15.62
N PRO A 117 18.24 44.14 14.96
CA PRO A 117 19.23 45.04 15.58
C PRO A 117 18.63 46.33 16.17
N ASP A 118 17.44 46.74 15.71
CA ASP A 118 16.80 48.01 16.05
C ASP A 118 15.68 47.91 17.13
N ALA A 119 15.53 46.78 17.85
CA ALA A 119 14.42 46.59 18.79
C ALA A 119 14.84 46.28 20.24
N LEU A 120 14.01 46.75 21.19
CA LEU A 120 13.97 46.45 22.64
C LEU A 120 14.18 44.95 23.03
N ALA A 121 14.07 44.03 22.07
CA ALA A 121 14.31 42.60 22.25
C ALA A 121 15.81 42.25 22.40
N ALA A 122 16.72 43.07 21.89
CA ALA A 122 18.17 42.85 22.06
C ALA A 122 18.59 42.85 23.54
N SER A 123 17.93 43.67 24.39
CA SER A 123 18.16 43.68 25.84
C SER A 123 17.53 42.50 26.59
N ALA A 124 16.57 41.78 25.99
CA ALA A 124 15.94 40.61 26.61
C ALA A 124 16.78 39.32 26.45
N VAL A 125 17.64 39.28 25.43
CA VAL A 125 18.50 38.12 25.11
C VAL A 125 19.89 38.25 25.74
N SER A 126 20.33 39.46 26.11
CA SER A 126 21.67 39.71 26.66
C SER A 126 21.90 39.18 28.09
N ASN A 127 20.86 38.77 28.81
CA ASN A 127 20.93 38.25 30.19
C ASN A 127 20.14 36.94 30.38
N ILE A 128 20.36 35.94 29.51
CA ILE A 128 19.74 34.61 29.66
C ILE A 128 20.47 33.81 30.75
N ASP A 129 19.74 33.34 31.76
CA ASP A 129 20.26 32.35 32.71
C ASP A 129 20.46 31.01 32.00
N LEU A 130 21.72 30.67 31.73
CA LEU A 130 22.11 29.45 31.04
C LEU A 130 21.69 28.18 31.81
N ARG A 131 21.60 28.24 33.15
CA ARG A 131 21.15 27.09 33.95
C ARG A 131 19.66 26.85 33.75
N ALA A 132 18.85 27.92 33.80
CA ALA A 132 17.42 27.83 33.52
C ALA A 132 17.15 27.38 32.07
N ALA A 133 17.93 27.88 31.11
CA ALA A 133 17.86 27.46 29.71
C ALA A 133 18.17 25.96 29.53
N ALA A 134 19.22 25.45 30.18
CA ALA A 134 19.58 24.04 30.14
C ALA A 134 18.51 23.14 30.80
N ILE A 135 17.96 23.57 31.93
CA ILE A 135 16.85 22.87 32.61
C ILE A 135 15.62 22.81 31.71
N PHE A 136 15.28 23.93 31.05
CA PHE A 136 14.15 23.98 30.12
C PHE A 136 14.38 23.10 28.88
N ALA A 137 15.59 23.09 28.31
CA ALA A 137 15.92 22.19 27.20
C ALA A 137 15.85 20.70 27.59
N ALA A 138 16.32 20.35 28.79
CA ALA A 138 16.20 19.01 29.34
C ALA A 138 14.73 18.62 29.60
N SER A 139 13.88 19.58 29.96
CA SER A 139 12.45 19.35 30.18
C SER A 139 11.69 18.91 28.91
N MET A 140 12.29 19.09 27.72
CA MET A 140 11.71 18.64 26.44
C MET A 140 11.92 17.14 26.17
N LEU A 141 12.79 16.47 26.94
CA LEU A 141 13.04 15.03 26.79
C LEU A 141 11.80 14.17 27.18
N PRO A 142 11.17 14.35 28.38
CA PRO A 142 9.95 13.63 28.72
C PRO A 142 8.80 13.77 27.70
N PRO A 143 8.40 14.97 27.23
CA PRO A 143 7.35 15.08 26.22
C PRO A 143 7.76 14.47 24.87
N ALA A 144 9.05 14.48 24.51
CA ALA A 144 9.54 13.75 23.33
C ALA A 144 9.31 12.23 23.48
N VAL A 145 9.72 11.64 24.60
CA VAL A 145 9.50 10.21 24.91
C VAL A 145 8.00 9.89 24.88
N SER A 146 7.19 10.69 25.58
CA SER A 146 5.73 10.53 25.66
C SER A 146 5.08 10.58 24.28
N SER A 147 5.46 11.52 23.42
CA SER A 147 4.89 11.64 22.06
C SER A 147 5.19 10.41 21.19
N ILE A 148 6.41 9.85 21.27
CA ILE A 148 6.79 8.63 20.54
C ILE A 148 6.07 7.41 21.11
N LEU A 149 5.94 7.31 22.43
CA LEU A 149 5.18 6.23 23.07
C LEU A 149 3.69 6.29 22.72
N LYS A 150 3.09 7.49 22.61
CA LYS A 150 1.72 7.67 22.11
C LYS A 150 1.59 7.21 20.66
N GLU A 151 2.54 7.56 19.78
CA GLU A 151 2.57 7.09 18.39
C GLU A 151 2.64 5.56 18.33
N ARG A 152 3.56 4.97 19.09
CA ARG A 152 3.69 3.51 19.20
C ARG A 152 2.41 2.86 19.70
N TYR A 153 1.79 3.43 20.73
CA TYR A 153 0.54 2.93 21.31
C TYR A 153 -0.60 2.93 20.28
N PHE A 154 -0.73 3.99 19.47
CA PHE A 154 -1.70 4.02 18.39
C PHE A 154 -1.42 2.93 17.33
N LEU A 155 -0.17 2.78 16.90
CA LEU A 155 0.22 1.77 15.90
C LEU A 155 0.07 0.32 16.39
N GLU A 156 0.44 0.04 17.64
CA GLU A 156 0.29 -1.29 18.24
C GLU A 156 -1.19 -1.62 18.52
N SER A 157 -2.00 -0.62 18.89
CA SER A 157 -3.45 -0.82 19.04
C SER A 157 -4.11 -1.15 17.70
N GLU A 158 -3.75 -0.47 16.62
CA GLU A 158 -4.28 -0.76 15.28
C GLU A 158 -3.97 -2.19 14.82
N LYS A 159 -2.77 -2.69 15.13
CA LYS A 159 -2.38 -4.08 14.86
C LYS A 159 -3.13 -5.11 15.72
N ALA A 160 -3.42 -4.77 16.98
CA ALA A 160 -3.98 -5.70 17.96
C ALA A 160 -5.51 -5.79 17.93
N ILE A 161 -6.20 -4.65 17.75
CA ILE A 161 -7.66 -4.56 17.77
C ILE A 161 -8.27 -4.10 16.43
N GLY A 162 -7.46 -3.98 15.37
CA GLY A 162 -7.91 -3.61 14.02
C GLY A 162 -8.27 -2.13 13.84
N GLN A 163 -8.15 -1.30 14.88
CA GLN A 163 -8.46 0.13 14.86
C GLN A 163 -7.52 0.90 15.80
N LYS A 164 -7.16 2.14 15.43
CA LYS A 164 -6.42 3.04 16.32
C LYS A 164 -7.32 3.51 17.46
N ILE A 165 -6.81 3.45 18.68
CA ILE A 165 -7.47 3.99 19.88
C ILE A 165 -7.92 5.44 19.67
N ASP A 166 -9.10 5.77 20.21
CA ASP A 166 -9.66 7.11 20.18
C ASP A 166 -8.84 8.08 21.04
N VAL A 167 -8.65 9.31 20.54
CA VAL A 167 -7.90 10.36 21.23
C VAL A 167 -8.49 10.72 22.60
N SER A 168 -9.79 10.57 22.80
CA SER A 168 -10.44 10.84 24.09
C SER A 168 -9.97 9.87 25.17
N VAL A 169 -9.65 8.62 24.83
CA VAL A 169 -9.12 7.65 25.80
C VAL A 169 -7.77 8.14 26.32
N VAL A 170 -6.85 8.45 25.41
CA VAL A 170 -5.49 8.88 25.77
C VAL A 170 -5.51 10.21 26.54
N ASN A 171 -6.33 11.18 26.14
CA ASN A 171 -6.47 12.46 26.84
C ASN A 171 -7.09 12.32 28.24
N THR A 172 -8.09 11.45 28.41
CA THR A 172 -8.67 11.20 29.74
C THR A 172 -7.62 10.64 30.70
N PHE A 173 -6.90 9.58 30.31
CA PHE A 173 -5.85 9.02 31.17
C PHE A 173 -4.70 10.01 31.41
N GLY A 174 -4.30 10.77 30.39
CA GLY A 174 -3.26 11.81 30.52
C GLY A 174 -3.66 12.92 31.49
N SER A 175 -4.89 13.44 31.38
CA SER A 175 -5.38 14.50 32.27
C SER A 175 -5.52 14.03 33.73
N ILE A 176 -5.96 12.79 33.97
CA ILE A 176 -6.03 12.23 35.32
C ILE A 176 -4.62 12.08 35.91
N ALA A 177 -3.66 11.56 35.13
CA ALA A 177 -2.27 11.43 35.58
C ALA A 177 -1.66 12.80 35.94
N GLN A 178 -1.91 13.82 35.12
CA GLN A 178 -1.47 15.20 35.39
C GLN A 178 -2.12 15.76 36.66
N ALA A 179 -3.43 15.58 36.85
CA ALA A 179 -4.12 16.03 38.05
C ALA A 179 -3.55 15.37 39.32
N VAL A 180 -3.29 14.05 39.28
CA VAL A 180 -2.66 13.32 40.38
C VAL A 180 -1.26 13.85 40.65
N ALA A 181 -0.42 14.02 39.63
CA ALA A 181 0.93 14.53 39.78
C ALA A 181 0.96 15.94 40.38
N VAL A 182 0.05 16.81 39.94
CA VAL A 182 -0.08 18.17 40.45
C VAL A 182 -0.49 18.19 41.93
N VAL A 183 -1.41 17.33 42.35
CA VAL A 183 -1.79 17.18 43.77
C VAL A 183 -0.61 16.67 44.60
N LEU A 184 0.11 15.65 44.11
CA LEU A 184 1.28 15.10 44.80
C LEU A 184 2.41 16.12 44.96
N LEU A 185 2.60 16.99 43.97
CA LEU A 185 3.68 17.99 43.93
C LEU A 185 3.25 19.37 44.46
N LEU A 186 2.00 19.51 44.90
CA LEU A 186 1.42 20.77 45.39
C LEU A 186 2.28 21.47 46.46
N PRO A 187 2.83 20.78 47.48
CA PRO A 187 3.68 21.42 48.49
C PRO A 187 4.92 22.10 47.90
N TRP A 188 5.48 21.50 46.86
CA TRP A 188 6.71 21.97 46.23
C TRP A 188 6.43 23.07 45.19
N ILE A 189 5.35 22.94 44.39
CA ILE A 189 4.96 23.97 43.41
C ILE A 189 4.53 25.28 44.11
N THR A 190 3.82 25.18 45.24
CA THR A 190 3.40 26.35 46.02
C THR A 190 4.59 27.07 46.65
N HIS A 191 5.58 26.32 47.16
CA HIS A 191 6.83 26.87 47.67
C HIS A 191 7.61 27.65 46.59
N MET A 192 7.75 27.08 45.38
CA MET A 192 8.41 27.76 44.25
C MET A 192 7.71 29.05 43.81
N ARG A 193 6.40 29.17 44.02
CA ARG A 193 5.60 30.37 43.71
C ARG A 193 5.52 31.36 44.88
N GLY A 194 6.22 31.10 45.98
CA GLY A 194 6.22 31.97 47.17
C GLY A 194 4.90 31.95 47.96
N ILE A 195 4.04 30.95 47.73
CA ILE A 195 2.76 30.79 48.44
C ILE A 195 2.99 29.81 49.59
N SER A 196 2.91 30.28 50.84
CA SER A 196 2.91 29.39 52.00
C SER A 196 1.67 28.48 51.98
N LEU A 197 1.85 27.19 52.25
CA LEU A 197 0.76 26.20 52.34
C LEU A 197 -0.39 26.64 53.24
N ALA A 198 -0.10 27.39 54.32
CA ALA A 198 -1.11 27.90 55.24
C ALA A 198 -2.03 28.97 54.60
N ARG A 199 -1.54 29.72 53.59
CA ARG A 199 -2.30 30.77 52.88
C ARG A 199 -2.95 30.28 51.60
N LEU A 200 -2.73 29.02 51.23
CA LEU A 200 -3.25 28.45 49.99
C LEU A 200 -4.79 28.45 49.92
N PRO A 201 -5.54 28.07 50.98
CA PRO A 201 -7.00 28.09 50.92
C PRO A 201 -7.57 29.48 50.67
N GLU A 202 -7.00 30.50 51.31
CA GLU A 202 -7.39 31.90 51.15
C GLU A 202 -7.06 32.43 49.74
N TYR A 203 -5.91 32.05 49.20
CA TYR A 203 -5.52 32.38 47.82
C TYR A 203 -6.47 31.75 46.80
N LEU A 204 -6.84 30.48 46.97
CA LEU A 204 -7.78 29.77 46.08
C LEU A 204 -9.19 30.38 46.17
N ALA A 205 -9.67 30.72 47.38
CA ALA A 205 -10.96 31.37 47.58
C ALA A 205 -11.00 32.76 46.92
N SER A 206 -9.92 33.53 47.04
CA SER A 206 -9.80 34.86 46.41
C SER A 206 -9.74 34.75 44.88
N GLY A 207 -9.07 33.73 44.34
CA GLY A 207 -9.06 33.43 42.91
C GLY A 207 -10.44 33.02 42.38
N ALA A 208 -11.18 32.20 43.13
CA ALA A 208 -12.54 31.79 42.79
C ALA A 208 -13.52 32.98 42.79
N ALA A 209 -13.42 33.87 43.79
CA ALA A 209 -14.20 35.11 43.82
C ALA A 209 -13.90 35.99 42.60
N CYS A 210 -12.62 36.14 42.23
CA CYS A 210 -12.24 36.90 41.04
C CYS A 210 -12.75 36.26 39.75
N LEU A 211 -12.80 34.93 39.66
CA LEU A 211 -13.32 34.23 38.48
C LEU A 211 -14.79 34.59 38.21
N VAL A 212 -15.61 34.73 39.25
CA VAL A 212 -17.03 35.12 39.14
C VAL A 212 -17.24 36.65 39.12
N GLY A 213 -16.17 37.42 38.92
CA GLY A 213 -16.23 38.89 38.83
C GLY A 213 -16.38 39.61 40.17
N GLN A 214 -16.18 38.91 41.30
CA GLN A 214 -16.27 39.48 42.64
C GLN A 214 -14.89 39.86 43.19
N ALA A 215 -14.87 40.84 44.09
CA ALA A 215 -13.67 41.21 44.83
C ALA A 215 -13.37 40.18 45.95
N PRO A 216 -12.09 39.92 46.25
CA PRO A 216 -11.70 39.12 47.42
C PRO A 216 -12.30 39.65 48.73
N ALA A 217 -12.75 38.74 49.60
CA ALA A 217 -13.48 39.06 50.84
C ALA A 217 -12.72 39.95 51.85
N HIS A 218 -11.38 40.02 51.74
CA HIS A 218 -10.53 40.84 52.61
C HIS A 218 -10.42 42.32 52.18
N LEU A 219 -10.90 42.68 50.98
CA LEU A 219 -10.90 44.06 50.48
C LEU A 219 -12.24 44.76 50.76
N ARG A 220 -12.20 46.03 51.18
CA ARG A 220 -13.39 46.86 51.41
C ARG A 220 -13.25 48.23 50.74
N GLY A 221 -14.38 48.88 50.45
CA GLY A 221 -14.42 50.25 49.89
C GLY A 221 -13.90 50.37 48.46
N ARG A 222 -13.21 51.47 48.14
CA ARG A 222 -12.71 51.77 46.78
C ARG A 222 -11.76 50.70 46.21
N ALA A 223 -10.99 50.04 47.08
CA ALA A 223 -10.10 48.95 46.68
C ALA A 223 -10.86 47.70 46.20
N ALA A 224 -12.02 47.39 46.80
CA ALA A 224 -12.87 46.29 46.38
C ALA A 224 -13.53 46.57 45.01
N LEU A 225 -14.00 47.80 44.76
CA LEU A 225 -14.55 48.19 43.47
C LEU A 225 -13.51 48.09 42.34
N ALA A 226 -12.28 48.56 42.59
CA ALA A 226 -11.19 48.47 41.63
C ALA A 226 -10.78 47.01 41.36
N ALA A 227 -10.77 46.16 42.39
CA ALA A 227 -10.49 44.72 42.24
C ALA A 227 -11.59 43.99 41.46
N ALA A 228 -12.88 44.25 41.77
CA ALA A 228 -14.01 43.68 41.04
C ALA A 228 -14.00 44.08 39.55
N ALA A 229 -13.70 45.35 39.24
CA ALA A 229 -13.57 45.81 37.85
C ALA A 229 -12.45 45.09 37.07
N LYS A 230 -11.31 44.78 37.72
CA LYS A 230 -10.23 43.97 37.13
C LYS A 230 -10.59 42.48 36.97
N CYS A 231 -11.55 42.00 37.75
CA CYS A 231 -12.02 40.61 37.74
C CYS A 231 -13.24 40.39 36.82
N ALA A 232 -13.96 41.45 36.41
CA ALA A 232 -15.13 41.37 35.55
C ALA A 232 -14.95 40.55 34.25
N PRO A 233 -13.84 40.65 33.48
CA PRO A 233 -13.64 39.83 32.29
C PRO A 233 -13.05 38.43 32.58
N ALA A 234 -12.79 38.08 33.84
CA ALA A 234 -12.02 36.88 34.19
C ALA A 234 -12.71 35.57 33.79
N ALA A 235 -14.04 35.46 33.99
CA ALA A 235 -14.80 34.28 33.58
C ALA A 235 -14.67 34.00 32.08
N VAL A 236 -14.95 35.02 31.26
CA VAL A 236 -14.93 34.92 29.80
C VAL A 236 -13.52 34.62 29.31
N ALA A 237 -12.51 35.38 29.76
CA ALA A 237 -11.13 35.16 29.37
C ALA A 237 -10.63 33.74 29.73
N THR A 238 -10.99 33.25 30.91
CA THR A 238 -10.62 31.91 31.36
C THR A 238 -11.36 30.83 30.56
N ALA A 239 -12.65 31.00 30.29
CA ALA A 239 -13.43 30.07 29.47
C ALA A 239 -12.92 30.01 28.03
N THR A 240 -12.62 31.15 27.42
CA THR A 240 -12.02 31.22 26.08
C THR A 240 -10.65 30.53 26.06
N TYR A 241 -9.81 30.78 27.06
CA TYR A 241 -8.51 30.10 27.17
C TYR A 241 -8.68 28.57 27.26
N VAL A 242 -9.56 28.08 28.14
CA VAL A 242 -9.82 26.63 28.30
C VAL A 242 -10.36 26.03 27.00
N ALA A 243 -11.29 26.70 26.32
CA ALA A 243 -11.85 26.22 25.06
C ALA A 243 -10.79 26.14 23.95
N CYS A 244 -10.01 27.21 23.75
CA CYS A 244 -8.93 27.23 22.76
C CYS A 244 -7.88 26.15 23.05
N ASN A 245 -7.48 26.00 24.32
CA ASN A 245 -6.48 25.03 24.74
C ASN A 245 -7.01 23.59 24.59
N LEU A 246 -8.29 23.34 24.87
CA LEU A 246 -8.94 22.05 24.62
C LEU A 246 -8.95 21.70 23.12
N CYS A 247 -9.38 22.63 22.26
CA CYS A 247 -9.37 22.45 20.81
C CYS A 247 -7.94 22.16 20.30
N PHE A 248 -6.97 22.91 20.81
CA PHE A 248 -5.56 22.72 20.48
C PHE A 248 -5.05 21.33 20.88
N ASN A 249 -5.30 20.89 22.12
CA ASN A 249 -4.86 19.59 22.64
C ASN A 249 -5.52 18.40 21.91
N LEU A 250 -6.79 18.52 21.55
CA LEU A 250 -7.48 17.51 20.72
C LEU A 250 -6.90 17.46 19.31
N SER A 251 -6.60 18.62 18.71
CA SER A 251 -6.07 18.73 17.36
C SER A 251 -4.66 18.17 17.26
N ILE A 252 -3.77 18.51 18.20
CA ILE A 252 -2.39 18.04 18.18
C ILE A 252 -2.30 16.53 18.43
N LEU A 253 -3.13 15.98 19.34
CA LEU A 253 -3.17 14.54 19.55
C LEU A 253 -3.81 13.80 18.36
N GLY A 254 -4.82 14.40 17.73
CA GLY A 254 -5.38 13.91 16.47
C GLY A 254 -4.34 13.88 15.34
N LEU A 255 -3.54 14.94 15.23
CA LEU A 255 -2.43 15.01 14.28
C LEU A 255 -1.38 13.93 14.58
N LEU A 256 -1.02 13.73 15.85
CA LEU A 256 -0.10 12.67 16.28
C LEU A 256 -0.64 11.27 15.94
N ARG A 257 -1.92 11.00 16.23
CA ARG A 257 -2.59 9.73 15.91
C ARG A 257 -2.53 9.39 14.41
N ASN A 258 -2.62 10.40 13.56
CA ASN A 258 -2.72 10.22 12.11
C ASN A 258 -1.38 10.34 11.39
N SER A 259 -0.44 11.16 11.89
CA SER A 259 0.79 11.54 11.17
C SER A 259 2.09 11.18 11.91
N GLY A 260 2.04 10.86 13.20
CA GLY A 260 3.21 10.55 14.03
C GLY A 260 3.78 11.75 14.79
N ALA A 261 4.66 11.47 15.74
CA ALA A 261 5.16 12.42 16.75
C ALA A 261 6.02 13.53 16.13
N LEU A 262 6.95 13.18 15.23
CA LEU A 262 7.82 14.15 14.56
C LEU A 262 7.04 15.13 13.67
N ILE A 263 6.04 14.65 12.91
CA ILE A 263 5.22 15.52 12.05
C ILE A 263 4.38 16.47 12.91
N ALA A 264 3.80 15.97 14.01
CA ALA A 264 3.06 16.81 14.94
C ALA A 264 3.95 17.93 15.52
N SER A 265 5.18 17.62 15.93
CA SER A 265 6.14 18.63 16.42
C SER A 265 6.60 19.61 15.34
N LEU A 266 6.79 19.16 14.10
CA LEU A 266 7.14 20.04 12.98
C LEU A 266 6.03 21.04 12.66
N CYS A 267 4.76 20.61 12.71
CA CYS A 267 3.62 21.52 12.59
C CYS A 267 3.57 22.52 13.75
N MET A 268 3.94 22.09 14.96
CA MET A 268 4.03 22.96 16.14
C MET A 268 5.12 24.04 16.03
N ALA A 269 6.20 23.77 15.28
CA ALA A 269 7.23 24.78 15.03
C ALA A 269 6.69 26.01 14.28
N CYS A 270 5.63 25.84 13.48
CA CYS A 270 4.96 26.95 12.80
C CYS A 270 4.19 27.89 13.74
N VAL A 271 3.93 27.50 15.00
CA VAL A 271 3.18 28.34 15.94
C VAL A 271 3.90 29.65 16.23
N LEU A 272 5.23 29.62 16.38
CA LEU A 272 6.01 30.82 16.67
C LEU A 272 5.87 31.90 15.58
N PRO A 273 6.13 31.63 14.30
CA PRO A 273 5.97 32.64 13.26
C PRO A 273 4.51 33.08 13.11
N LEU A 274 3.55 32.17 13.21
CA LEU A 274 2.12 32.53 13.16
C LEU A 274 1.72 33.46 14.32
N THR A 275 2.29 33.24 15.50
CA THR A 275 2.04 34.07 16.68
C THR A 275 2.66 35.45 16.54
N MET A 276 3.89 35.56 16.01
CA MET A 276 4.52 36.86 15.74
C MET A 276 3.78 37.66 14.66
N ILE A 277 3.27 36.99 13.62
CA ILE A 277 2.39 37.62 12.62
C ILE A 277 1.08 38.06 13.27
N ALA A 278 0.45 37.21 14.08
CA ALA A 278 -0.80 37.53 14.77
C ALA A 278 -0.66 38.77 15.67
N PHE A 279 0.47 38.91 16.37
CA PHE A 279 0.74 40.08 17.22
C PHE A 279 1.15 41.35 16.45
N SER A 280 1.49 41.24 15.16
CA SER A 280 1.71 42.41 14.30
C SER A 280 0.41 43.10 13.88
N PHE A 281 -0.75 42.44 14.05
CA PHE A 281 -2.06 43.05 13.90
C PHE A 281 -2.48 43.74 15.20
N ASP A 282 -3.27 44.82 15.10
CA ASP A 282 -3.89 45.48 16.25
C ASP A 282 -5.00 44.59 16.85
N VAL A 283 -4.58 43.57 17.61
CA VAL A 283 -5.49 42.67 18.31
C VAL A 283 -6.00 43.36 19.59
N PRO A 284 -7.32 43.41 19.84
CA PRO A 284 -7.86 43.96 21.08
C PRO A 284 -7.24 43.27 22.30
N LEU A 285 -6.72 44.05 23.26
CA LEU A 285 -6.02 43.66 24.50
C LEU A 285 -4.49 43.53 24.43
N LEU A 286 -3.88 43.58 23.24
CA LEU A 286 -2.42 43.56 23.08
C LEU A 286 -2.00 44.86 22.42
N GLY A 287 -1.11 45.62 23.07
CA GLY A 287 -0.60 46.88 22.50
C GLY A 287 0.15 46.66 21.18
N PRO A 288 0.36 47.71 20.36
CA PRO A 288 0.99 47.58 19.06
C PRO A 288 2.40 47.00 19.20
N THR A 289 2.64 45.84 18.59
CA THR A 289 4.00 45.29 18.48
C THR A 289 4.60 45.64 17.12
N GLY A 290 5.87 46.04 17.12
CA GLY A 290 6.54 46.62 15.95
C GLY A 290 6.59 45.71 14.72
N ALA A 291 6.84 46.32 13.57
CA ALA A 291 6.84 45.66 12.26
C ALA A 291 7.75 44.43 12.20
N VAL A 292 7.28 43.43 11.45
CA VAL A 292 7.99 42.16 11.20
C VAL A 292 9.30 42.44 10.44
N GLY A 293 10.44 42.14 11.06
CA GLY A 293 11.77 42.41 10.50
C GLY A 293 12.23 41.43 9.41
N PRO A 294 13.30 41.76 8.65
CA PRO A 294 13.83 40.89 7.59
C PRO A 294 14.32 39.52 8.09
N THR A 295 14.88 39.47 9.31
CA THR A 295 15.33 38.22 9.97
C THR A 295 14.19 37.26 10.23
N PHE A 296 13.01 37.79 10.56
CA PHE A 296 11.81 37.00 10.73
C PHE A 296 11.38 36.32 9.43
N VAL A 297 11.33 37.09 8.33
CA VAL A 297 10.92 36.57 7.02
C VAL A 297 11.88 35.48 6.54
N ALA A 298 13.19 35.69 6.73
CA ALA A 298 14.21 34.69 6.43
C ALA A 298 14.01 33.41 7.27
N GLY A 299 13.84 33.54 8.58
CA GLY A 299 13.63 32.40 9.47
C GLY A 299 12.33 31.63 9.18
N ALA A 300 11.23 32.33 8.90
CA ALA A 300 9.96 31.71 8.49
C ALA A 300 10.11 30.95 7.16
N GLY A 301 10.84 31.52 6.20
CA GLY A 301 11.16 30.85 4.93
C GLY A 301 11.98 29.57 5.12
N THR A 302 13.03 29.61 5.95
CA THR A 302 13.86 28.43 6.27
C THR A 302 13.05 27.34 6.99
N LEU A 303 12.16 27.73 7.90
CA LEU A 303 11.27 26.80 8.60
C LEU A 303 10.34 26.07 7.61
N LEU A 304 9.67 26.82 6.74
CA LEU A 304 8.79 26.24 5.72
C LEU A 304 9.56 25.31 4.77
N ALA A 305 10.77 25.71 4.35
CA ALA A 305 11.65 24.85 3.57
C ALA A 305 12.03 23.55 4.31
N GLY A 306 12.22 23.62 5.64
CA GLY A 306 12.44 22.45 6.48
C GLY A 306 11.26 21.49 6.55
N VAL A 307 10.04 22.01 6.75
CA VAL A 307 8.80 21.22 6.74
C VAL A 307 8.58 20.55 5.38
N VAL A 308 8.81 21.28 4.29
CA VAL A 308 8.78 20.75 2.92
C VAL A 308 9.81 19.63 2.78
N THR A 309 11.07 19.89 3.13
CA THR A 309 12.20 18.95 2.99
C THR A 309 11.97 17.65 3.78
N TYR A 310 11.42 17.75 5.00
CA TYR A 310 11.08 16.59 5.82
C TYR A 310 10.02 15.70 5.17
N ASN A 311 9.05 16.29 4.45
CA ASN A 311 7.98 15.57 3.78
C ASN A 311 8.35 15.08 2.38
N ILE A 312 9.49 15.50 1.80
CA ILE A 312 9.93 15.06 0.47
C ILE A 312 9.99 13.53 0.35
N PRO A 313 10.54 12.73 1.29
CA PRO A 313 10.54 11.26 1.14
C PRO A 313 9.13 10.68 1.09
N LYS A 314 8.19 11.23 1.87
CA LYS A 314 6.78 10.81 1.89
C LYS A 314 6.09 11.20 0.58
N TRP A 315 6.26 12.43 0.12
CA TRP A 315 5.75 12.87 -1.19
C TRP A 315 6.39 12.11 -2.33
N ARG A 316 7.69 11.80 -2.25
CA ARG A 316 8.37 10.92 -3.20
C ARG A 316 7.81 9.52 -3.16
N SER A 317 7.37 8.98 -2.02
CA SER A 317 6.69 7.68 -1.98
C SER A 317 5.25 7.72 -2.50
N LEU A 318 4.56 8.86 -2.35
CA LEU A 318 3.19 9.08 -2.84
C LEU A 318 3.13 9.43 -4.33
N LEU A 319 4.14 10.17 -4.80
CA LEU A 319 4.31 10.66 -6.18
C LEU A 319 5.30 9.80 -6.97
N SER A 320 6.04 8.90 -6.32
CA SER A 320 6.67 7.81 -7.05
C SER A 320 5.54 6.95 -7.56
N PRO A 321 5.40 6.75 -8.88
CA PRO A 321 4.75 5.53 -9.35
C PRO A 321 5.44 4.40 -8.59
N LEU A 322 4.65 3.57 -7.88
CA LEU A 322 5.10 2.45 -7.07
C LEU A 322 6.37 1.87 -7.70
N ARG A 323 7.53 2.19 -7.13
CA ARG A 323 8.80 1.76 -7.71
C ARG A 323 8.92 0.29 -7.37
N ALA A 324 8.32 -0.54 -8.22
CA ALA A 324 8.65 -1.94 -8.35
C ALA A 324 10.19 -2.04 -8.43
N PRO A 325 10.79 -3.09 -7.87
CA PRO A 325 12.23 -3.28 -7.93
C PRO A 325 12.70 -3.07 -9.37
N ASN A 326 13.73 -2.23 -9.50
CA ASN A 326 14.28 -1.67 -10.72
C ASN A 326 14.52 -2.75 -11.80
N ARG A 327 13.48 -3.10 -12.55
CA ARG A 327 13.53 -3.76 -13.86
C ARG A 327 13.07 -2.70 -14.85
N ARG A 328 13.84 -2.50 -15.92
CA ARG A 328 13.42 -1.69 -17.06
C ARG A 328 12.10 -2.28 -17.58
N LEU A 329 10.96 -1.77 -17.13
CA LEU A 329 9.66 -2.08 -17.72
C LEU A 329 9.72 -1.54 -19.14
N GLY A 330 9.53 -2.44 -20.12
CA GLY A 330 9.33 -2.02 -21.49
C GLY A 330 8.13 -1.07 -21.56
N LYS A 331 8.06 -0.24 -22.60
CA LYS A 331 6.81 0.46 -22.90
C LYS A 331 5.72 -0.61 -23.10
N GLY A 332 4.68 -0.60 -22.26
CA GLY A 332 3.57 -1.58 -22.27
C GLY A 332 3.61 -2.54 -21.09
N GLY A 333 2.45 -2.79 -20.47
CA GLY A 333 2.26 -3.70 -19.33
C GLY A 333 2.54 -5.18 -19.61
N CYS A 334 3.13 -5.54 -20.74
CA CYS A 334 3.46 -6.92 -21.16
C CYS A 334 4.70 -7.54 -20.48
N GLY A 335 5.31 -6.87 -19.48
CA GLY A 335 6.55 -7.33 -18.84
C GLY A 335 7.83 -6.94 -19.57
N SER A 336 8.97 -7.44 -19.08
CA SER A 336 10.30 -7.19 -19.66
C SER A 336 10.65 -8.13 -20.82
N GLY A 337 9.85 -9.18 -21.03
CA GLY A 337 10.12 -10.28 -21.94
C GLY A 337 11.02 -11.37 -21.35
N ARG A 338 11.52 -11.21 -20.11
CA ARG A 338 12.35 -12.23 -19.43
C ARG A 338 11.57 -13.03 -18.40
N GLU A 339 10.26 -12.83 -18.36
CA GLU A 339 9.41 -13.48 -17.39
C GLU A 339 9.29 -14.97 -17.66
N VAL A 340 9.18 -15.74 -16.57
CA VAL A 340 8.68 -17.10 -16.55
C VAL A 340 7.52 -17.10 -15.58
N VAL A 341 6.35 -17.46 -16.08
CA VAL A 341 5.10 -17.52 -15.32
C VAL A 341 4.91 -18.93 -14.80
N LEU A 342 4.44 -19.07 -13.56
CA LEU A 342 3.88 -20.30 -13.03
C LEU A 342 2.40 -20.07 -12.74
N GLN A 343 1.52 -20.84 -13.37
CA GLN A 343 0.14 -20.98 -12.91
C GLN A 343 0.16 -21.83 -11.63
N ALA A 344 -0.03 -21.21 -10.48
CA ALA A 344 0.10 -21.86 -9.17
C ALA A 344 -1.24 -22.34 -8.60
N PHE A 345 -2.07 -22.91 -9.46
CA PHE A 345 -3.32 -23.57 -9.13
C PHE A 345 -3.77 -24.45 -10.29
N ASN A 346 -4.66 -25.36 -9.97
CA ASN A 346 -5.40 -26.21 -10.90
C ASN A 346 -6.89 -26.11 -10.56
N TRP A 347 -7.74 -26.84 -11.28
CA TRP A 347 -9.19 -26.75 -11.09
C TRP A 347 -9.65 -27.24 -9.70
N GLU A 348 -8.93 -28.20 -9.11
CA GLU A 348 -9.23 -28.80 -7.81
C GLU A 348 -8.65 -28.02 -6.62
N SER A 349 -7.91 -26.96 -6.86
CA SER A 349 -7.21 -26.20 -5.80
C SER A 349 -8.18 -25.58 -4.78
N CYS A 350 -9.43 -25.30 -5.18
CA CYS A 350 -10.48 -24.82 -4.29
C CYS A 350 -10.98 -25.88 -3.29
N ASN A 351 -10.71 -27.16 -3.55
CA ASN A 351 -11.17 -28.30 -2.73
C ASN A 351 -10.18 -28.67 -1.62
N THR A 352 -9.19 -27.82 -1.34
CA THR A 352 -8.16 -28.02 -0.30
C THR A 352 -8.58 -27.53 1.10
N GLY A 353 -9.89 -27.32 1.32
CA GLY A 353 -10.43 -26.87 2.61
C GLY A 353 -9.99 -25.45 3.00
N GLY A 354 -9.76 -24.56 2.04
CA GLY A 354 -9.36 -23.17 2.31
C GLY A 354 -7.87 -22.99 2.64
N THR A 355 -7.01 -23.94 2.28
CA THR A 355 -5.58 -23.90 2.65
C THR A 355 -4.63 -23.63 1.49
N TRP A 356 -5.15 -23.49 0.26
CA TRP A 356 -4.36 -23.39 -0.97
C TRP A 356 -3.31 -22.29 -0.93
N TYR A 357 -3.65 -21.10 -0.39
CA TYR A 357 -2.68 -20.02 -0.26
C TYR A 357 -1.46 -20.41 0.58
N ASN A 358 -1.64 -21.22 1.63
CA ASN A 358 -0.53 -21.73 2.43
C ASN A 358 0.26 -22.80 1.66
N THR A 359 -0.41 -23.69 0.91
CA THR A 359 0.24 -24.68 0.04
C THR A 359 1.20 -24.01 -0.95
N VAL A 360 0.75 -22.98 -1.67
CA VAL A 360 1.62 -22.22 -2.58
C VAL A 360 2.75 -21.52 -1.82
N ARG A 361 2.43 -20.94 -0.66
CA ARG A 361 3.40 -20.21 0.17
C ARG A 361 4.56 -21.10 0.64
N GLU A 362 4.29 -22.36 0.98
CA GLU A 362 5.32 -23.35 1.36
C GLU A 362 6.27 -23.70 0.20
N LYS A 363 5.78 -23.63 -1.05
CA LYS A 363 6.59 -23.90 -2.24
C LYS A 363 7.43 -22.70 -2.71
N ILE A 364 7.23 -21.50 -2.16
CA ILE A 364 7.95 -20.28 -2.59
C ILE A 364 9.47 -20.45 -2.70
N PRO A 365 10.19 -21.04 -1.72
CA PRO A 365 11.64 -21.19 -1.83
C PRO A 365 12.05 -22.01 -3.05
N GLU A 366 11.27 -23.03 -3.36
CA GLU A 366 11.48 -23.90 -4.50
C GLU A 366 11.14 -23.19 -5.81
N ILE A 367 9.96 -22.55 -5.89
CA ILE A 367 9.52 -21.73 -7.04
C ILE A 367 10.59 -20.69 -7.38
N ALA A 368 11.19 -20.03 -6.37
CA ALA A 368 12.27 -19.09 -6.58
C ALA A 368 13.55 -19.75 -7.13
N ALA A 369 13.89 -20.95 -6.68
CA ALA A 369 15.04 -21.71 -7.17
C ALA A 369 14.88 -22.14 -8.64
N LEU A 370 13.64 -22.37 -9.09
CA LEU A 370 13.31 -22.62 -10.49
C LEU A 370 13.55 -21.43 -11.42
N GLY A 371 13.71 -20.23 -10.85
CA GLY A 371 13.84 -19.00 -11.62
C GLY A 371 12.50 -18.46 -12.14
N VAL A 372 11.37 -18.94 -11.62
CA VAL A 372 10.06 -18.35 -11.86
C VAL A 372 10.08 -16.89 -11.40
N THR A 373 9.55 -16.00 -12.22
CA THR A 373 9.54 -14.54 -11.94
C THR A 373 8.14 -14.00 -11.66
N ALA A 374 7.11 -14.72 -12.07
CA ALA A 374 5.71 -14.35 -11.85
C ALA A 374 4.89 -15.58 -11.49
N VAL A 375 3.97 -15.43 -10.54
CA VAL A 375 3.06 -16.50 -10.10
C VAL A 375 1.63 -16.05 -10.33
N TRP A 376 0.92 -16.72 -11.23
CA TRP A 376 -0.51 -16.55 -11.46
C TRP A 376 -1.29 -17.33 -10.41
N LEU A 377 -2.02 -16.57 -9.59
CA LEU A 377 -2.88 -17.05 -8.51
C LEU A 377 -4.34 -17.05 -8.98
N PRO A 378 -5.19 -17.95 -8.44
CA PRO A 378 -6.58 -18.06 -8.83
C PRO A 378 -7.38 -16.79 -8.46
N PRO A 379 -8.62 -16.62 -8.96
CA PRO A 379 -9.46 -15.48 -8.61
C PRO A 379 -9.62 -15.38 -7.09
N PRO A 380 -9.18 -14.26 -6.46
CA PRO A 380 -9.08 -14.18 -4.99
C PRO A 380 -10.39 -13.75 -4.32
N THR A 381 -11.43 -13.51 -5.12
CA THR A 381 -12.66 -12.86 -4.70
C THR A 381 -13.72 -13.89 -4.28
N GLU A 382 -14.62 -13.49 -3.38
CA GLU A 382 -15.85 -14.22 -3.08
C GLU A 382 -16.67 -14.48 -4.34
N SER A 383 -17.05 -15.74 -4.54
CA SER A 383 -17.63 -16.24 -5.78
C SER A 383 -18.69 -17.29 -5.50
N VAL A 384 -19.71 -17.34 -6.37
CA VAL A 384 -20.75 -18.36 -6.34
C VAL A 384 -20.16 -19.74 -6.65
N SER A 385 -19.21 -19.82 -7.59
CA SER A 385 -18.43 -21.02 -7.84
C SER A 385 -17.17 -21.04 -6.96
N PRO A 386 -16.82 -22.19 -6.36
CA PRO A 386 -15.64 -22.28 -5.50
C PRO A 386 -14.33 -22.02 -6.26
N GLN A 387 -14.30 -22.20 -7.58
CA GLN A 387 -13.14 -21.89 -8.43
C GLN A 387 -12.91 -20.39 -8.64
N GLY A 388 -13.85 -19.53 -8.23
CA GLY A 388 -13.68 -18.08 -8.30
C GLY A 388 -14.19 -17.38 -9.57
N TYR A 389 -14.56 -18.13 -10.62
CA TYR A 389 -14.99 -17.60 -11.92
C TYR A 389 -16.47 -17.17 -11.98
N LEU A 390 -17.20 -17.15 -10.87
CA LEU A 390 -18.53 -16.53 -10.78
C LEU A 390 -18.54 -15.49 -9.66
N PRO A 391 -17.71 -14.44 -9.76
CA PRO A 391 -17.47 -13.51 -8.67
C PRO A 391 -18.74 -12.74 -8.30
N ARG A 392 -18.95 -12.50 -7.00
CA ARG A 392 -20.11 -11.74 -6.49
C ARG A 392 -19.70 -10.46 -5.78
N ASP A 393 -18.94 -10.50 -4.68
CA ASP A 393 -18.40 -9.27 -4.05
C ASP A 393 -16.88 -9.14 -4.25
N LEU A 394 -16.50 -8.27 -5.20
CA LEU A 394 -15.12 -7.98 -5.59
C LEU A 394 -14.21 -7.56 -4.43
N TYR A 395 -14.75 -6.97 -3.35
CA TYR A 395 -13.94 -6.52 -2.22
C TYR A 395 -13.82 -7.53 -1.08
N VAL A 396 -14.51 -8.66 -1.15
CA VAL A 396 -14.38 -9.75 -0.18
C VAL A 396 -13.35 -10.74 -0.73
N LEU A 397 -12.20 -10.83 -0.05
CA LEU A 397 -11.06 -11.65 -0.49
C LEU A 397 -10.90 -12.95 0.32
N ASP A 398 -11.93 -13.29 1.10
CA ASP A 398 -12.08 -14.62 1.69
C ASP A 398 -12.74 -15.52 0.62
N SER A 399 -11.97 -16.48 0.10
CA SER A 399 -12.38 -17.36 -0.99
C SER A 399 -12.20 -18.84 -0.62
N ALA A 400 -12.58 -19.76 -1.51
CA ALA A 400 -12.34 -21.20 -1.30
C ALA A 400 -10.84 -21.57 -1.24
N TYR A 401 -9.95 -20.67 -1.68
CA TYR A 401 -8.50 -20.87 -1.63
C TYR A 401 -7.87 -20.46 -0.29
N GLY A 402 -8.58 -19.68 0.53
CA GLY A 402 -8.16 -19.23 1.85
C GLY A 402 -8.62 -17.82 2.19
N THR A 403 -8.19 -17.34 3.36
CA THR A 403 -8.57 -16.02 3.89
C THR A 403 -7.75 -14.88 3.27
N GLU A 404 -8.28 -13.65 3.33
CA GLU A 404 -7.56 -12.45 2.90
C GLU A 404 -6.21 -12.30 3.64
N LYS A 405 -6.17 -12.70 4.91
CA LYS A 405 -4.95 -12.68 5.73
C LYS A 405 -3.87 -13.60 5.17
N GLU A 406 -4.25 -14.81 4.76
CA GLU A 406 -3.34 -15.79 4.17
C GLU A 406 -2.90 -15.35 2.78
N LEU A 407 -3.83 -14.84 1.97
CA LEU A 407 -3.53 -14.23 0.68
C LEU A 407 -2.47 -13.13 0.83
N ARG A 408 -2.69 -12.13 1.70
CA ARG A 408 -1.72 -11.06 1.96
C ARG A 408 -0.37 -11.59 2.45
N ALA A 409 -0.35 -12.70 3.19
CA ALA A 409 0.89 -13.33 3.63
C ALA A 409 1.64 -13.96 2.45
N LEU A 410 0.95 -14.71 1.59
CA LEU A 410 1.47 -15.28 0.35
C LEU A 410 2.05 -14.20 -0.57
N LEU A 411 1.26 -13.14 -0.87
CA LEU A 411 1.68 -12.05 -1.75
C LEU A 411 2.94 -11.35 -1.24
N ARG A 412 3.00 -11.08 0.07
CA ARG A 412 4.19 -10.47 0.70
C ARG A 412 5.42 -11.36 0.59
N ASP A 413 5.28 -12.66 0.82
CA ASP A 413 6.41 -13.60 0.81
C ASP A 413 6.91 -13.88 -0.62
N LEU A 414 6.02 -13.91 -1.63
CA LEU A 414 6.40 -13.93 -3.05
C LEU A 414 7.24 -12.70 -3.42
N ARG A 415 6.76 -11.51 -3.06
CA ARG A 415 7.45 -10.24 -3.36
C ARG A 415 8.82 -10.13 -2.69
N ARG A 416 8.97 -10.66 -1.45
CA ARG A 416 10.27 -10.73 -0.77
C ARG A 416 11.31 -11.57 -1.52
N ARG A 417 10.87 -12.51 -2.36
CA ARG A 417 11.73 -13.32 -3.23
C ARG A 417 11.87 -12.75 -4.64
N GLY A 418 11.30 -11.58 -4.92
CA GLY A 418 11.33 -10.96 -6.24
C GLY A 418 10.41 -11.64 -7.27
N ILE A 419 9.40 -12.39 -6.80
CA ILE A 419 8.38 -13.02 -7.63
C ILE A 419 7.15 -12.12 -7.65
N ALA A 420 6.67 -11.76 -8.83
CA ALA A 420 5.48 -10.93 -9.01
C ALA A 420 4.21 -11.78 -8.87
N PRO A 421 3.35 -11.54 -7.86
CA PRO A 421 2.03 -12.17 -7.81
C PRO A 421 1.09 -11.56 -8.85
N ILE A 422 0.49 -12.40 -9.69
CA ILE A 422 -0.46 -12.04 -10.74
C ILE A 422 -1.85 -12.51 -10.30
N ALA A 423 -2.82 -11.60 -10.22
CA ALA A 423 -4.21 -11.94 -9.91
C ALA A 423 -4.95 -12.39 -11.15
N ASP A 424 -5.75 -13.44 -11.05
CA ASP A 424 -6.81 -13.70 -12.02
C ASP A 424 -7.96 -12.71 -11.82
N VAL A 425 -8.28 -11.96 -12.87
CA VAL A 425 -9.22 -10.84 -12.88
C VAL A 425 -10.42 -11.21 -13.74
N VAL A 426 -11.53 -11.52 -13.06
CA VAL A 426 -12.82 -11.89 -13.67
C VAL A 426 -13.76 -10.68 -13.64
N ILE A 427 -13.87 -9.98 -14.77
CA ILE A 427 -14.64 -8.73 -14.87
C ILE A 427 -15.61 -8.66 -16.06
N ASN A 428 -15.58 -9.63 -16.97
CA ASN A 428 -16.57 -9.71 -18.07
C ASN A 428 -18.00 -9.87 -17.52
N HIS A 429 -18.17 -10.65 -16.46
CA HIS A 429 -19.45 -10.99 -15.86
C HIS A 429 -19.34 -10.97 -14.33
N ARG A 430 -20.48 -10.82 -13.65
CA ARG A 430 -20.54 -10.79 -12.19
C ARG A 430 -21.90 -11.25 -11.68
N CYS A 431 -21.91 -12.10 -10.66
CA CYS A 431 -23.14 -12.57 -10.02
C CYS A 431 -23.73 -11.51 -9.07
N ALA A 432 -25.05 -11.35 -9.13
CA ALA A 432 -25.78 -10.43 -8.26
C ALA A 432 -25.96 -10.98 -6.84
N HIS A 433 -26.26 -10.09 -5.88
CA HIS A 433 -26.46 -10.47 -4.48
C HIS A 433 -27.91 -10.82 -4.17
N ARG A 434 -28.86 -10.26 -4.91
CA ARG A 434 -30.29 -10.40 -4.68
C ARG A 434 -31.04 -10.47 -6.01
N GLN A 435 -32.22 -11.08 -5.94
CA GLN A 435 -33.21 -11.05 -7.01
C GLN A 435 -34.00 -9.74 -6.97
N ASP A 436 -34.42 -9.25 -8.13
CA ASP A 436 -35.43 -8.19 -8.24
C ASP A 436 -36.86 -8.73 -7.97
N GLU A 437 -37.85 -7.84 -8.12
CA GLU A 437 -39.27 -8.17 -7.95
C GLU A 437 -39.81 -9.23 -8.93
N HIS A 438 -39.06 -9.54 -10.01
CA HIS A 438 -39.40 -10.55 -10.99
C HIS A 438 -38.59 -11.85 -10.81
N GLY A 439 -37.82 -11.98 -9.72
CA GLY A 439 -37.01 -13.16 -9.43
C GLY A 439 -35.69 -13.22 -10.19
N VAL A 440 -35.24 -12.13 -10.80
CA VAL A 440 -34.00 -12.11 -11.62
C VAL A 440 -32.81 -11.62 -10.80
N TRP A 441 -31.70 -12.37 -10.83
CA TRP A 441 -30.46 -12.03 -10.12
C TRP A 441 -29.69 -10.89 -10.82
N ASN A 442 -30.11 -9.65 -10.59
CA ASN A 442 -29.52 -8.45 -11.19
C ASN A 442 -29.28 -7.28 -10.20
N THR A 443 -29.52 -7.49 -8.91
CA THR A 443 -29.31 -6.48 -7.87
C THR A 443 -28.00 -6.75 -7.10
N TYR A 444 -27.01 -5.88 -7.27
CA TYR A 444 -25.69 -6.04 -6.67
C TYR A 444 -25.57 -5.32 -5.32
N GLY A 445 -24.71 -5.83 -4.45
CA GLY A 445 -24.40 -5.28 -3.14
C GLY A 445 -22.92 -4.98 -2.97
N GLY A 446 -22.49 -4.85 -1.71
CA GLY A 446 -21.11 -4.55 -1.35
C GLY A 446 -20.73 -3.10 -1.68
N ARG A 447 -19.43 -2.87 -1.92
CA ARG A 447 -18.92 -1.54 -2.26
C ARG A 447 -19.24 -1.09 -3.69
N ILE A 448 -19.66 -2.02 -4.54
CA ILE A 448 -20.03 -1.78 -5.93
C ILE A 448 -21.51 -2.18 -6.12
N PRO A 449 -22.47 -1.36 -5.62
CA PRO A 449 -23.89 -1.61 -5.73
C PRO A 449 -24.40 -1.16 -7.11
N TRP A 450 -24.31 -2.06 -8.07
CA TRP A 450 -24.88 -1.94 -9.40
C TRP A 450 -26.33 -2.45 -9.46
N GLY A 451 -27.01 -2.10 -10.55
CA GLY A 451 -28.33 -2.61 -10.92
C GLY A 451 -28.36 -3.14 -12.36
N PRO A 452 -29.56 -3.42 -12.89
CA PRO A 452 -29.74 -3.86 -14.27
C PRO A 452 -29.14 -2.93 -15.31
N GLU A 453 -28.97 -1.64 -14.98
CA GLU A 453 -28.38 -0.64 -15.85
C GLU A 453 -26.91 -0.94 -16.15
N GLN A 454 -26.17 -1.65 -15.28
CA GLN A 454 -24.77 -2.02 -15.52
C GLN A 454 -24.62 -3.40 -16.20
N ILE A 455 -25.72 -4.05 -16.56
CA ILE A 455 -25.74 -5.30 -17.31
C ILE A 455 -26.03 -4.96 -18.77
N CYS A 456 -25.29 -5.58 -19.70
CA CYS A 456 -25.48 -5.36 -21.12
C CYS A 456 -26.93 -5.66 -21.56
N SER A 457 -27.53 -4.86 -22.45
CA SER A 457 -28.94 -5.06 -22.86
C SER A 457 -29.18 -6.28 -23.75
N ASN A 458 -28.14 -6.84 -24.37
CA ASN A 458 -28.23 -8.14 -25.05
C ASN A 458 -28.43 -9.31 -24.07
N ASN A 459 -28.14 -9.11 -22.77
CA ASN A 459 -28.36 -10.10 -21.71
C ASN A 459 -29.80 -10.05 -21.18
N GLN A 460 -30.79 -10.33 -22.05
CA GLN A 460 -32.21 -10.24 -21.71
C GLN A 460 -32.64 -11.15 -20.56
N ARG A 461 -32.00 -12.32 -20.42
CA ARG A 461 -32.20 -13.26 -19.29
C ARG A 461 -31.99 -12.60 -17.92
N TRP A 462 -31.09 -11.63 -17.86
CA TRP A 462 -30.73 -10.89 -16.64
C TRP A 462 -31.41 -9.52 -16.56
N ARG A 463 -32.32 -9.23 -17.50
CA ARG A 463 -33.03 -7.94 -17.65
C ARG A 463 -32.08 -6.74 -17.74
N GLY A 464 -30.93 -6.91 -18.40
CA GLY A 464 -29.97 -5.83 -18.57
C GLY A 464 -30.54 -4.65 -19.35
N SER A 465 -30.22 -3.43 -18.92
CA SER A 465 -30.68 -2.19 -19.53
C SER A 465 -29.53 -1.22 -19.91
N GLY A 466 -28.28 -1.66 -19.77
CA GLY A 466 -27.10 -0.94 -20.25
C GLY A 466 -26.92 -1.00 -21.76
N ALA A 467 -25.76 -0.54 -22.26
CA ALA A 467 -25.42 -0.66 -23.67
C ALA A 467 -25.19 -2.14 -24.06
N PRO A 468 -25.53 -2.53 -25.31
CA PRO A 468 -25.16 -3.85 -25.80
C PRO A 468 -23.66 -3.91 -26.08
N LYS A 469 -23.08 -5.11 -26.02
CA LYS A 469 -21.72 -5.38 -26.48
C LYS A 469 -21.72 -6.26 -27.72
N ALA A 470 -20.74 -6.10 -28.60
CA ALA A 470 -20.56 -6.95 -29.78
C ALA A 470 -19.77 -8.23 -29.46
N GLN A 471 -19.03 -8.21 -28.34
CA GLN A 471 -18.22 -9.30 -27.85
C GLN A 471 -19.08 -10.46 -27.32
N PRO A 472 -18.58 -11.71 -27.38
CA PRO A 472 -19.30 -12.88 -26.87
C PRO A 472 -19.76 -12.72 -25.41
N ASP A 473 -20.94 -13.27 -25.12
CA ASP A 473 -21.49 -13.35 -23.78
C ASP A 473 -20.98 -14.60 -23.06
N TYR A 474 -20.85 -14.48 -21.73
CA TYR A 474 -20.74 -15.63 -20.85
C TYR A 474 -22.13 -15.96 -20.29
N GLU A 475 -22.75 -17.03 -20.78
CA GLU A 475 -24.18 -17.32 -20.60
C GLU A 475 -24.62 -17.61 -19.16
N ALA A 476 -23.69 -18.03 -18.30
CA ALA A 476 -24.02 -18.48 -16.95
C ALA A 476 -24.12 -17.32 -15.92
N ALA A 477 -23.75 -16.09 -16.27
CA ALA A 477 -23.83 -14.93 -15.39
C ALA A 477 -24.18 -13.64 -16.15
N PRO A 478 -24.64 -12.58 -15.47
CA PRO A 478 -24.85 -11.28 -16.12
C PRO A 478 -23.54 -10.68 -16.62
N ASN A 479 -23.49 -10.32 -17.91
CA ASN A 479 -22.34 -9.66 -18.53
C ASN A 479 -22.40 -8.15 -18.28
N ILE A 480 -21.25 -7.57 -17.94
CA ILE A 480 -21.13 -6.20 -17.45
C ILE A 480 -20.89 -5.22 -18.59
N ASP A 481 -21.60 -4.09 -18.56
CA ASP A 481 -21.47 -3.02 -19.55
C ASP A 481 -20.27 -2.10 -19.23
N HIS A 482 -19.11 -2.44 -19.79
CA HIS A 482 -17.89 -1.65 -19.66
C HIS A 482 -17.94 -0.28 -20.38
N SER A 483 -18.96 0.01 -21.20
CA SER A 483 -19.08 1.32 -21.88
C SER A 483 -19.44 2.46 -20.92
N GLN A 484 -19.93 2.13 -19.72
CA GLN A 484 -20.24 3.12 -18.69
C GLN A 484 -19.02 3.56 -17.90
N GLU A 485 -18.81 4.87 -17.78
CA GLU A 485 -17.74 5.45 -16.95
C GLU A 485 -17.86 5.03 -15.49
N ARG A 486 -19.08 4.83 -14.98
CA ARG A 486 -19.30 4.33 -13.61
C ARG A 486 -18.69 2.95 -13.42
N VAL A 487 -18.98 2.01 -14.33
CA VAL A 487 -18.43 0.64 -14.28
C VAL A 487 -16.91 0.67 -14.34
N ARG A 488 -16.35 1.44 -15.30
CA ARG A 488 -14.89 1.54 -15.43
C ARG A 488 -14.24 2.17 -14.22
N LYS A 489 -14.82 3.22 -13.64
CA LYS A 489 -14.33 3.84 -12.41
C LYS A 489 -14.32 2.86 -11.24
N ASP A 490 -15.43 2.16 -11.00
CA ASP A 490 -15.55 1.21 -9.90
C ASP A 490 -14.52 0.05 -10.05
N LEU A 491 -14.34 -0.47 -11.28
CA LEU A 491 -13.35 -1.52 -11.56
C LEU A 491 -11.90 -1.01 -11.43
N ARG A 492 -11.59 0.22 -11.87
CA ARG A 492 -10.27 0.83 -11.64
C ARG A 492 -9.97 0.98 -10.15
N GLU A 493 -10.94 1.46 -9.36
CA GLU A 493 -10.80 1.59 -7.91
C GLU A 493 -10.60 0.22 -7.23
N TRP A 494 -11.29 -0.82 -7.70
CA TRP A 494 -11.07 -2.18 -7.22
C TRP A 494 -9.70 -2.73 -7.61
N LEU A 495 -9.24 -2.58 -8.85
CA LEU A 495 -7.90 -3.04 -9.25
C LEU A 495 -6.79 -2.27 -8.51
N LEU A 496 -6.97 -0.97 -8.23
CA LEU A 496 -6.08 -0.20 -7.34
C LEU A 496 -6.11 -0.73 -5.90
N HIS A 497 -7.26 -1.17 -5.42
CA HIS A 497 -7.35 -1.89 -4.15
C HIS A 497 -6.57 -3.21 -4.19
N MET A 498 -6.67 -3.99 -5.27
CA MET A 498 -5.89 -5.23 -5.46
C MET A 498 -4.38 -4.97 -5.49
N ARG A 499 -3.92 -3.85 -6.08
CA ARG A 499 -2.53 -3.38 -5.96
C ARG A 499 -2.14 -3.13 -4.51
N ALA A 500 -3.00 -2.47 -3.74
CA ALA A 500 -2.78 -2.20 -2.32
C ALA A 500 -2.84 -3.48 -1.45
N VAL A 501 -3.59 -4.51 -1.89
CA VAL A 501 -3.59 -5.85 -1.28
C VAL A 501 -2.22 -6.51 -1.42
N GLY A 502 -1.59 -6.33 -2.58
CA GLY A 502 -0.20 -6.73 -2.81
C GLY A 502 0.06 -7.40 -4.16
N PHE A 503 -0.93 -7.45 -5.06
CA PHE A 503 -0.75 -7.97 -6.42
C PHE A 503 0.11 -7.03 -7.26
N ASP A 504 0.90 -7.61 -8.15
CA ASP A 504 1.83 -6.90 -9.03
C ASP A 504 1.45 -6.96 -10.52
N GLY A 505 0.47 -7.77 -10.90
CA GLY A 505 0.00 -7.87 -12.29
C GLY A 505 -1.33 -8.61 -12.43
N TRP A 506 -1.82 -8.71 -13.66
CA TRP A 506 -3.18 -9.17 -13.97
C TRP A 506 -3.20 -10.27 -15.03
N ARG A 507 -4.00 -11.31 -14.81
CA ARG A 507 -4.49 -12.22 -15.86
C ARG A 507 -5.94 -11.86 -16.10
N PHE A 508 -6.31 -11.37 -17.28
CA PHE A 508 -7.70 -11.05 -17.60
C PHE A 508 -8.42 -12.29 -18.11
N ASP A 509 -9.41 -12.73 -17.33
CA ASP A 509 -10.29 -13.85 -17.66
C ASP A 509 -11.24 -13.50 -18.81
N PHE A 510 -11.51 -14.48 -19.67
CA PHE A 510 -12.46 -14.38 -20.78
C PHE A 510 -12.32 -13.03 -21.53
N ALA A 511 -11.07 -12.69 -21.89
CA ALA A 511 -10.70 -11.36 -22.34
C ALA A 511 -11.33 -10.98 -23.70
N LYS A 512 -11.84 -11.98 -24.45
CA LYS A 512 -12.66 -11.76 -25.65
C LYS A 512 -14.05 -11.19 -25.34
N GLY A 513 -14.51 -11.26 -24.08
CA GLY A 513 -15.86 -10.85 -23.66
C GLY A 513 -16.08 -9.35 -23.55
N PHE A 514 -15.03 -8.53 -23.65
CA PHE A 514 -15.13 -7.07 -23.63
C PHE A 514 -14.02 -6.44 -24.49
N ALA A 515 -14.17 -5.17 -24.85
CA ALA A 515 -13.22 -4.50 -25.74
C ALA A 515 -11.84 -4.31 -25.06
N GLY A 516 -10.76 -4.53 -25.82
CA GLY A 516 -9.39 -4.45 -25.30
C GLY A 516 -8.97 -3.04 -24.84
N GLU A 517 -9.62 -1.98 -25.32
CA GLU A 517 -9.41 -0.61 -24.85
C GLU A 517 -9.71 -0.44 -23.35
N TYR A 518 -10.64 -1.22 -22.80
CA TYR A 518 -10.92 -1.20 -21.36
C TYR A 518 -9.77 -1.87 -20.58
N THR A 519 -9.20 -2.95 -21.12
CA THR A 519 -7.97 -3.57 -20.58
C THR A 519 -6.81 -2.58 -20.57
N GLU A 520 -6.65 -1.79 -21.65
CA GLU A 520 -5.66 -0.71 -21.69
C GLU A 520 -5.87 0.28 -20.54
N GLU A 521 -7.11 0.77 -20.39
CA GLU A 521 -7.48 1.75 -19.37
C GLU A 521 -7.17 1.24 -17.96
N TYR A 522 -7.57 -0.01 -17.66
CA TYR A 522 -7.32 -0.65 -16.37
C TYR A 522 -5.84 -0.85 -16.08
N CYS A 523 -5.07 -1.27 -17.09
CA CYS A 523 -3.62 -1.43 -16.96
C CYS A 523 -2.93 -0.08 -16.76
N ARG A 524 -3.30 0.97 -17.52
CA ARG A 524 -2.75 2.31 -17.35
C ARG A 524 -3.04 2.90 -15.98
N ALA A 525 -4.23 2.65 -15.44
CA ALA A 525 -4.62 3.12 -14.12
C ALA A 525 -3.82 2.45 -12.99
N THR A 526 -3.39 1.20 -13.19
CA THR A 526 -2.80 0.37 -12.11
C THR A 526 -1.32 0.04 -12.28
N LEU A 527 -0.75 0.30 -13.45
CA LEU A 527 0.65 0.10 -13.81
C LEU A 527 1.18 -1.30 -13.40
N PRO A 528 0.59 -2.39 -13.92
CA PRO A 528 1.05 -3.74 -13.62
C PRO A 528 2.48 -3.97 -14.11
N VAL A 529 3.22 -4.84 -13.41
CA VAL A 529 4.52 -5.35 -13.86
C VAL A 529 4.34 -6.19 -15.12
N MET A 530 3.24 -6.93 -15.18
CA MET A 530 2.84 -7.81 -16.27
C MET A 530 1.31 -7.92 -16.30
N ALA A 531 0.73 -7.87 -17.48
CA ALA A 531 -0.65 -8.21 -17.75
C ALA A 531 -0.77 -9.10 -18.98
N PHE A 532 -1.67 -10.09 -18.92
CA PHE A 532 -2.00 -10.93 -20.05
C PHE A 532 -3.47 -11.36 -20.03
N GLY A 533 -4.07 -11.54 -21.19
CA GLY A 533 -5.47 -11.91 -21.34
C GLY A 533 -5.64 -13.32 -21.91
N GLU A 534 -6.73 -13.95 -21.50
CA GLU A 534 -7.25 -15.13 -22.15
C GLU A 534 -8.12 -14.73 -23.35
N HIS A 535 -7.49 -14.53 -24.50
CA HIS A 535 -8.18 -14.38 -25.77
C HIS A 535 -8.26 -15.73 -26.50
N TRP A 536 -9.15 -16.60 -26.02
CA TRP A 536 -9.32 -17.96 -26.55
C TRP A 536 -10.44 -17.98 -27.60
N ASP A 537 -10.08 -18.16 -28.87
CA ASP A 537 -11.03 -18.34 -29.97
C ASP A 537 -10.91 -19.76 -30.57
N ASP A 538 -11.86 -20.13 -31.42
CA ASP A 538 -11.85 -21.42 -32.08
C ASP A 538 -10.79 -21.43 -33.20
N MET A 539 -9.94 -22.46 -33.20
CA MET A 539 -9.00 -22.71 -34.29
C MET A 539 -9.72 -23.17 -35.56
N ALA A 540 -9.06 -23.02 -36.72
CA ALA A 540 -9.61 -23.47 -37.99
C ALA A 540 -9.42 -24.99 -38.17
N TYR A 541 -10.52 -25.70 -38.46
CA TYR A 541 -10.55 -27.15 -38.69
C TYR A 541 -11.31 -27.52 -39.97
N THR A 542 -10.94 -28.64 -40.59
CA THR A 542 -11.79 -29.39 -41.51
C THR A 542 -12.13 -30.72 -40.85
N GLY A 543 -13.38 -30.88 -40.41
CA GLY A 543 -13.74 -32.02 -39.55
C GLY A 543 -12.93 -31.98 -38.25
N SER A 544 -12.20 -33.05 -37.94
CA SER A 544 -11.30 -33.14 -36.79
C SER A 544 -9.85 -32.75 -37.11
N ASP A 545 -9.53 -32.36 -38.35
CA ASP A 545 -8.17 -32.05 -38.76
C ASP A 545 -7.91 -30.54 -38.71
N PRO A 546 -6.95 -30.06 -37.89
CA PRO A 546 -6.61 -28.65 -37.85
C PRO A 546 -6.01 -28.22 -39.18
N HIS A 547 -6.43 -27.06 -39.67
CA HIS A 547 -5.78 -26.44 -40.82
C HIS A 547 -4.31 -26.20 -40.51
N TYR A 548 -3.45 -26.39 -41.51
CA TYR A 548 -2.03 -26.07 -41.38
C TYR A 548 -1.83 -24.57 -41.15
N ASP A 549 -2.54 -23.74 -41.91
CA ASP A 549 -2.57 -22.30 -41.75
C ASP A 549 -3.53 -21.91 -40.62
N GLN A 550 -3.01 -21.21 -39.61
CA GLN A 550 -3.76 -20.67 -38.48
C GLN A 550 -3.53 -19.16 -38.34
N ASP A 551 -3.17 -18.48 -39.44
CA ASP A 551 -2.86 -17.05 -39.46
C ASP A 551 -4.02 -16.21 -38.96
N ALA A 552 -5.24 -16.53 -39.37
CA ALA A 552 -6.43 -15.85 -38.88
C ALA A 552 -6.59 -15.99 -37.35
N HIS A 553 -6.26 -17.14 -36.77
CA HIS A 553 -6.38 -17.36 -35.33
C HIS A 553 -5.33 -16.56 -34.55
N ARG A 554 -4.04 -16.62 -34.95
CA ARG A 554 -2.98 -15.81 -34.29
C ARG A 554 -3.17 -14.30 -34.51
N GLN A 555 -3.70 -13.89 -35.66
CA GLN A 555 -3.95 -12.49 -35.97
C GLN A 555 -5.01 -11.91 -35.03
N LYS A 556 -6.09 -12.64 -34.72
CA LYS A 556 -7.09 -12.18 -33.74
C LYS A 556 -6.49 -11.90 -32.36
N SER A 557 -5.59 -12.76 -31.88
CA SER A 557 -4.89 -12.53 -30.61
C SER A 557 -3.96 -11.31 -30.66
N GLU A 558 -3.26 -11.10 -31.78
CA GLU A 558 -2.42 -9.91 -31.97
C GLU A 558 -3.25 -8.63 -32.09
N ASP A 559 -4.35 -8.65 -32.84
CA ASP A 559 -5.29 -7.54 -32.97
C ASP A 559 -5.88 -7.17 -31.61
N TRP A 560 -6.21 -8.17 -30.79
CA TRP A 560 -6.64 -7.93 -29.41
C TRP A 560 -5.52 -7.28 -28.59
N CYS A 561 -4.28 -7.79 -28.63
CA CYS A 561 -3.15 -7.17 -27.93
C CYS A 561 -2.93 -5.71 -28.38
N ALA A 562 -3.00 -5.45 -29.68
CA ALA A 562 -2.89 -4.11 -30.26
C ALA A 562 -4.03 -3.20 -29.78
N SER A 563 -5.27 -3.71 -29.67
CA SER A 563 -6.41 -2.96 -29.12
C SER A 563 -6.26 -2.59 -27.64
N THR A 564 -5.38 -3.27 -26.90
CA THR A 564 -5.01 -2.87 -25.53
C THR A 564 -3.90 -1.81 -25.49
N GLY A 565 -3.50 -1.26 -26.63
CA GLY A 565 -2.31 -0.40 -26.73
C GLY A 565 -1.02 -1.13 -26.33
N TYR A 566 -0.99 -2.45 -26.46
CA TYR A 566 0.06 -3.34 -25.95
C TYR A 566 0.32 -3.20 -24.44
N TRP A 567 -0.73 -2.91 -23.67
CA TRP A 567 -0.68 -2.99 -22.22
C TRP A 567 -0.92 -4.41 -21.68
N SER A 568 -1.42 -5.31 -22.52
CA SER A 568 -1.59 -6.73 -22.21
C SER A 568 -1.06 -7.61 -23.32
N SER A 569 -0.37 -8.68 -22.93
CA SER A 569 -0.08 -9.83 -23.80
C SER A 569 -1.30 -10.76 -23.88
N ALA A 570 -1.27 -11.79 -24.73
CA ALA A 570 -2.31 -12.82 -24.79
C ALA A 570 -1.71 -14.23 -24.63
N PHE A 571 -2.51 -15.15 -24.09
CA PHE A 571 -2.19 -16.57 -24.18
C PHE A 571 -2.12 -17.01 -25.65
N ASP A 572 -1.04 -17.72 -25.99
CA ASP A 572 -0.80 -18.23 -27.34
C ASP A 572 -1.53 -19.56 -27.56
N PHE A 573 -2.86 -19.49 -27.64
CA PHE A 573 -3.71 -20.63 -27.95
C PHE A 573 -3.41 -21.24 -29.32
N THR A 574 -2.88 -20.45 -30.27
CA THR A 574 -2.45 -20.94 -31.58
C THR A 574 -1.30 -21.93 -31.43
N THR A 575 -0.26 -21.56 -30.68
CA THR A 575 0.86 -22.47 -30.40
C THR A 575 0.39 -23.68 -29.62
N LYS A 576 -0.44 -23.51 -28.59
CA LYS A 576 -1.01 -24.62 -27.80
C LYS A 576 -1.64 -25.68 -28.71
N GLY A 577 -2.57 -25.29 -29.58
CA GLY A 577 -3.27 -26.24 -30.45
C GLY A 577 -2.40 -26.83 -31.56
N VAL A 578 -1.60 -26.01 -32.24
CA VAL A 578 -0.72 -26.51 -33.31
C VAL A 578 0.33 -27.47 -32.75
N LEU A 579 0.92 -27.16 -31.59
CA LEU A 579 1.93 -28.00 -30.95
C LEU A 579 1.34 -29.32 -30.45
N GLN A 580 0.16 -29.27 -29.84
CA GLN A 580 -0.58 -30.45 -29.41
C GLN A 580 -0.83 -31.41 -30.58
N GLU A 581 -1.34 -30.89 -31.69
CA GLU A 581 -1.68 -31.69 -32.87
C GLU A 581 -0.43 -32.18 -33.63
N ALA A 582 0.61 -31.36 -33.71
CA ALA A 582 1.89 -31.75 -34.29
C ALA A 582 2.52 -32.94 -33.58
N ILE A 583 2.52 -32.93 -32.24
CA ILE A 583 3.08 -34.03 -31.43
C ILE A 583 2.16 -35.25 -31.48
N ASN A 584 0.86 -35.08 -31.24
CA ASN A 584 -0.09 -36.19 -31.18
C ASN A 584 -0.15 -36.98 -32.50
N ARG A 585 0.01 -36.30 -33.64
CA ARG A 585 -0.10 -36.91 -34.97
C ARG A 585 1.24 -37.21 -35.63
N SER A 586 2.36 -36.93 -34.96
CA SER A 586 3.70 -36.96 -35.59
C SER A 586 3.74 -36.12 -36.90
N GLN A 587 3.20 -34.91 -36.81
CA GLN A 587 3.12 -33.93 -37.90
C GLN A 587 3.98 -32.71 -37.54
N TYR A 588 5.26 -32.93 -37.22
CA TYR A 588 6.19 -31.89 -36.78
C TYR A 588 6.42 -30.79 -37.83
N TRP A 589 6.21 -31.08 -39.12
CA TRP A 589 6.17 -30.11 -40.21
C TRP A 589 5.18 -28.96 -39.98
N ARG A 590 4.14 -29.14 -39.14
CA ARG A 590 3.21 -28.06 -38.74
C ARG A 590 3.88 -26.96 -37.95
N LEU A 591 5.01 -27.24 -37.31
CA LEU A 591 5.76 -26.29 -36.46
C LEU A 591 6.61 -25.29 -37.25
N ARG A 592 6.44 -25.25 -38.58
CA ARG A 592 7.03 -24.27 -39.49
C ARG A 592 5.94 -23.71 -40.39
N ASP A 593 5.70 -22.40 -40.34
CA ASP A 593 4.78 -21.70 -41.25
C ASP A 593 5.38 -21.55 -42.66
N VAL A 594 4.58 -21.04 -43.60
CA VAL A 594 5.00 -20.83 -45.00
C VAL A 594 6.17 -19.86 -45.17
N HIS A 595 6.47 -19.06 -44.14
CA HIS A 595 7.58 -18.12 -44.09
C HIS A 595 8.78 -18.65 -43.32
N GLY A 596 8.76 -19.92 -42.88
CA GLY A 596 9.84 -20.53 -42.12
C GLY A 596 9.89 -20.16 -40.63
N ARG A 597 8.82 -19.56 -40.09
CA ARG A 597 8.71 -19.11 -38.69
C ARG A 597 7.84 -20.09 -37.88
N PRO A 598 7.84 -20.00 -36.55
CA PRO A 598 6.85 -20.70 -35.74
C PRO A 598 5.40 -20.33 -36.14
N PRO A 599 4.45 -21.28 -36.11
CA PRO A 599 3.10 -21.07 -36.63
C PRO A 599 2.17 -20.30 -35.69
N GLY A 600 2.47 -20.20 -34.39
CA GLY A 600 1.61 -19.53 -33.42
C GLY A 600 1.84 -18.03 -33.26
N LEU A 601 1.25 -17.43 -32.23
CA LEU A 601 1.43 -16.00 -31.90
C LEU A 601 2.91 -15.68 -31.64
N LEU A 602 3.66 -16.61 -31.04
CA LEU A 602 5.10 -16.42 -30.81
C LEU A 602 5.91 -16.20 -32.11
N GLY A 603 5.44 -16.69 -33.25
CA GLY A 603 6.08 -16.47 -34.56
C GLY A 603 5.67 -15.15 -35.24
N LEU A 604 4.57 -14.53 -34.78
CA LEU A 604 4.03 -13.28 -35.31
C LEU A 604 4.41 -12.08 -34.43
N ALA A 605 4.07 -12.16 -33.13
CA ALA A 605 4.29 -11.13 -32.12
C ALA A 605 4.85 -11.76 -30.83
N PRO A 606 6.12 -12.18 -30.84
CA PRO A 606 6.72 -12.95 -29.74
C PRO A 606 6.68 -12.26 -28.37
N ARG A 607 6.70 -10.92 -28.32
CA ARG A 607 6.59 -10.16 -27.07
C ARG A 607 5.19 -10.17 -26.47
N SER A 608 4.18 -10.38 -27.29
CA SER A 608 2.76 -10.44 -26.91
C SER A 608 2.32 -11.86 -26.57
N ALA A 609 3.17 -12.88 -26.77
CA ALA A 609 2.80 -14.28 -26.62
C ALA A 609 3.14 -14.83 -25.23
N ILE A 610 2.12 -15.28 -24.50
CA ILE A 610 2.27 -16.15 -23.31
C ILE A 610 2.08 -17.60 -23.76
N THR A 611 3.17 -18.36 -23.87
CA THR A 611 3.13 -19.76 -24.32
C THR A 611 2.88 -20.69 -23.13
N PHE A 612 2.12 -21.78 -23.34
CA PHE A 612 1.78 -22.73 -22.28
C PHE A 612 1.47 -24.11 -22.87
N ILE A 613 1.44 -25.15 -22.03
CA ILE A 613 1.14 -26.53 -22.44
C ILE A 613 -0.28 -26.92 -22.08
N ASP A 614 -0.68 -26.68 -20.84
CA ASP A 614 -2.05 -26.74 -20.37
C ASP A 614 -2.27 -25.66 -19.31
N ASN A 615 -3.54 -25.34 -19.07
CA ASN A 615 -3.97 -24.54 -17.93
C ASN A 615 -5.06 -25.32 -17.15
N HIS A 616 -5.81 -24.62 -16.29
CA HIS A 616 -6.84 -25.26 -15.48
C HIS A 616 -8.08 -25.69 -16.30
N ASP A 617 -8.30 -25.14 -17.49
CA ASP A 617 -9.41 -25.48 -18.39
C ASP A 617 -9.03 -26.57 -19.38
N THR A 618 -7.90 -26.39 -20.08
CA THR A 618 -7.47 -27.32 -21.13
C THR A 618 -7.03 -28.65 -20.52
N GLY A 619 -6.35 -28.61 -19.37
CA GLY A 619 -5.92 -29.78 -18.60
C GLY A 619 -6.69 -29.93 -17.30
N SER A 620 -5.98 -30.24 -16.21
CA SER A 620 -6.54 -30.48 -14.87
C SER A 620 -7.69 -31.50 -14.89
N THR A 621 -8.76 -31.31 -14.12
CA THR A 621 -9.94 -32.19 -14.14
C THR A 621 -10.98 -31.79 -15.19
N LEU A 622 -10.91 -30.58 -15.76
CA LEU A 622 -11.81 -30.14 -16.83
C LEU A 622 -11.52 -30.80 -18.17
N GLN A 623 -10.24 -30.97 -18.52
CA GLN A 623 -9.80 -31.70 -19.71
C GLN A 623 -10.50 -31.23 -21.00
N HIS A 624 -10.77 -29.92 -21.14
CA HIS A 624 -11.46 -29.41 -22.33
C HIS A 624 -10.61 -29.55 -23.60
N TRP A 625 -9.28 -29.47 -23.48
CA TRP A 625 -8.36 -29.57 -24.60
C TRP A 625 -6.96 -30.04 -24.17
N PRO A 626 -6.83 -31.25 -23.63
CA PRO A 626 -5.66 -31.67 -22.88
C PRO A 626 -4.48 -32.00 -23.79
N PHE A 627 -3.28 -31.60 -23.40
CA PHE A 627 -2.07 -32.02 -24.09
C PHE A 627 -1.83 -33.53 -23.87
N PRO A 628 -1.28 -34.28 -24.85
CA PRO A 628 -0.93 -35.68 -24.66
C PRO A 628 0.02 -35.86 -23.47
N TRP A 629 -0.47 -36.46 -22.39
CA TRP A 629 0.22 -36.49 -21.09
C TRP A 629 1.64 -37.06 -21.17
N GLN A 630 1.85 -38.12 -21.95
CA GLN A 630 3.16 -38.76 -22.10
C GLN A 630 4.18 -37.91 -22.86
N GLU A 631 3.72 -36.87 -23.56
CA GLU A 631 4.51 -36.04 -24.46
C GLU A 631 4.64 -34.58 -24.00
N VAL A 632 4.14 -34.24 -22.80
CA VAL A 632 4.21 -32.86 -22.26
C VAL A 632 5.65 -32.33 -22.20
N LEU A 633 6.64 -33.20 -22.03
CA LEU A 633 8.05 -32.80 -22.03
C LEU A 633 8.56 -32.35 -23.40
N GLN A 634 8.04 -32.90 -24.50
CA GLN A 634 8.31 -32.34 -25.83
C GLN A 634 7.74 -30.92 -25.93
N GLY A 635 6.51 -30.73 -25.41
CA GLY A 635 5.88 -29.42 -25.33
C GLY A 635 6.72 -28.41 -24.54
N TYR A 636 7.17 -28.77 -23.34
CA TYR A 636 8.04 -27.92 -22.53
C TYR A 636 9.40 -27.67 -23.17
N ALA A 637 10.00 -28.68 -23.82
CA ALA A 637 11.24 -28.49 -24.57
C ALA A 637 11.05 -27.42 -25.64
N TYR A 638 9.91 -27.39 -26.33
CA TYR A 638 9.55 -26.33 -27.26
C TYR A 638 9.38 -24.98 -26.55
N THR A 639 8.39 -24.83 -25.66
CA THR A 639 8.00 -23.53 -25.09
C THR A 639 9.09 -22.87 -24.24
N LEU A 640 9.91 -23.65 -23.53
CA LEU A 640 10.96 -23.10 -22.66
C LEU A 640 12.23 -22.70 -23.43
N THR A 641 12.47 -23.27 -24.61
CA THR A 641 13.64 -22.91 -25.46
C THR A 641 13.31 -21.88 -26.54
N HIS A 642 12.02 -21.63 -26.80
CA HIS A 642 11.55 -20.72 -27.85
C HIS A 642 11.30 -19.28 -27.33
N PRO A 643 11.10 -18.33 -28.26
CA PRO A 643 10.59 -17.00 -27.95
C PRO A 643 9.18 -17.05 -27.34
N GLY A 644 8.67 -15.90 -26.91
CA GLY A 644 7.49 -15.83 -26.05
C GLY A 644 7.82 -15.93 -24.55
N THR A 645 6.81 -15.66 -23.73
CA THR A 645 6.88 -15.76 -22.27
C THR A 645 6.24 -17.08 -21.83
N PRO A 646 7.01 -18.07 -21.35
CA PRO A 646 6.44 -19.35 -20.98
C PRO A 646 5.67 -19.29 -19.66
N CYS A 647 4.55 -19.98 -19.63
CA CYS A 647 3.73 -20.27 -18.46
C CYS A 647 3.76 -21.78 -18.17
N VAL A 648 4.34 -22.14 -17.03
CA VAL A 648 4.42 -23.51 -16.52
C VAL A 648 3.15 -23.80 -15.72
N PHE A 649 2.60 -25.01 -15.89
CA PHE A 649 1.39 -25.44 -15.20
C PHE A 649 1.72 -26.20 -13.90
N TRP A 650 0.93 -25.97 -12.84
CA TRP A 650 1.13 -26.58 -11.53
C TRP A 650 1.21 -28.11 -11.58
N ASP A 651 0.25 -28.76 -12.24
CA ASP A 651 0.15 -30.23 -12.22
C ASP A 651 1.36 -30.88 -12.87
N HIS A 652 1.85 -30.30 -13.97
CA HIS A 652 3.05 -30.78 -14.67
C HIS A 652 4.33 -30.59 -13.86
N LEU A 653 4.33 -29.75 -12.83
CA LEU A 653 5.50 -29.50 -12.00
C LEU A 653 5.45 -30.25 -10.67
N TYR A 654 4.27 -30.37 -10.06
CA TYR A 654 4.10 -30.87 -8.70
C TYR A 654 3.28 -32.15 -8.58
N GLU A 655 2.38 -32.44 -9.53
CA GLU A 655 1.52 -33.63 -9.53
C GLU A 655 1.99 -34.71 -10.52
N SER A 656 3.02 -34.40 -11.31
CA SER A 656 3.64 -35.31 -12.28
C SER A 656 4.82 -36.12 -11.70
N PRO A 657 5.30 -37.16 -12.39
CA PRO A 657 6.49 -37.90 -12.00
C PRO A 657 7.73 -37.02 -11.80
N VAL A 658 8.63 -37.44 -10.91
CA VAL A 658 9.82 -36.66 -10.51
C VAL A 658 10.72 -36.32 -11.70
N GLU A 659 10.80 -37.22 -12.68
CA GLU A 659 11.53 -37.04 -13.94
C GLU A 659 11.00 -35.87 -14.77
N TYR A 660 9.69 -35.60 -14.76
CA TYR A 660 9.09 -34.50 -15.52
C TYR A 660 9.48 -33.17 -14.89
N ARG A 661 9.32 -33.10 -13.57
CA ARG A 661 9.78 -31.96 -12.78
C ARG A 661 11.26 -31.69 -13.06
N LYS A 662 12.14 -32.69 -12.95
CA LYS A 662 13.59 -32.53 -13.23
C LYS A 662 13.85 -32.00 -14.64
N ALA A 663 13.19 -32.54 -15.66
CA ALA A 663 13.33 -32.07 -17.03
C ALA A 663 12.88 -30.61 -17.20
N ILE A 664 11.76 -30.21 -16.60
CA ILE A 664 11.29 -28.81 -16.62
C ILE A 664 12.29 -27.89 -15.90
N GLN A 665 12.85 -28.33 -14.76
CA GLN A 665 13.90 -27.59 -14.05
C GLN A 665 15.15 -27.40 -14.91
N ASP A 666 15.56 -28.43 -15.65
CA ASP A 666 16.69 -28.36 -16.57
C ASP A 666 16.44 -27.36 -17.70
N LEU A 667 15.26 -27.42 -18.33
CA LEU A 667 14.86 -26.52 -19.40
C LEU A 667 14.77 -25.06 -18.94
N LEU A 668 14.22 -24.80 -17.76
CA LEU A 668 14.17 -23.47 -17.15
C LEU A 668 15.58 -22.91 -16.90
N ARG A 669 16.50 -23.76 -16.42
CA ARG A 669 17.90 -23.37 -16.23
C ARG A 669 18.57 -23.03 -17.54
N ILE A 670 18.38 -23.85 -18.58
CA ILE A 670 18.94 -23.64 -19.94
C ILE A 670 18.43 -22.32 -20.52
N ARG A 671 17.12 -22.05 -20.40
CA ARG A 671 16.51 -20.78 -20.82
C ARG A 671 17.22 -19.59 -20.15
N LYS A 672 17.38 -19.67 -18.82
CA LYS A 672 17.98 -18.61 -18.01
C LYS A 672 19.49 -18.44 -18.26
N SER A 673 20.26 -19.53 -18.37
CA SER A 673 21.71 -19.49 -18.57
C SER A 673 22.11 -18.91 -19.92
N ASN A 674 21.24 -19.05 -20.93
CA ASN A 674 21.46 -18.54 -22.29
C ASN A 674 20.77 -17.19 -22.56
N ASP A 675 20.07 -16.62 -21.57
CA ASP A 675 19.25 -15.41 -21.70
C ASP A 675 18.20 -15.50 -22.82
N ILE A 676 17.63 -16.69 -23.03
CA ILE A 676 16.50 -16.86 -23.95
C ILE A 676 15.29 -16.14 -23.36
N HIS A 677 14.70 -15.26 -24.15
CA HIS A 677 13.65 -14.34 -23.72
C HIS A 677 12.58 -14.17 -24.81
N ALA A 678 11.52 -13.44 -24.49
CA ALA A 678 10.35 -13.31 -25.33
C ALA A 678 10.68 -12.85 -26.74
N SER A 679 11.63 -11.93 -26.93
CA SER A 679 12.06 -11.45 -28.25
C SER A 679 13.31 -12.15 -28.82
N SER A 680 13.65 -13.34 -28.34
CA SER A 680 14.75 -14.12 -28.93
C SER A 680 14.42 -14.48 -30.38
N GLU A 681 15.44 -14.68 -31.19
CA GLU A 681 15.28 -15.18 -32.55
C GLU A 681 15.27 -16.71 -32.53
N VAL A 682 14.37 -17.32 -33.30
CA VAL A 682 14.37 -18.76 -33.52
C VAL A 682 14.48 -19.08 -35.00
N ARG A 683 15.46 -19.90 -35.34
CA ARG A 683 15.66 -20.43 -36.69
C ARG A 683 15.30 -21.90 -36.70
N ILE A 684 14.27 -22.26 -37.43
CA ILE A 684 13.87 -23.65 -37.65
C ILE A 684 14.90 -24.29 -38.58
N LEU A 685 15.45 -25.42 -38.16
CA LEU A 685 16.48 -26.19 -38.87
C LEU A 685 15.86 -27.37 -39.63
N GLU A 686 14.94 -28.08 -38.98
CA GLU A 686 14.25 -29.25 -39.54
C GLU A 686 12.79 -29.27 -39.08
N ALA A 687 11.88 -29.68 -39.96
CA ALA A 687 10.47 -29.84 -39.63
C ALA A 687 9.80 -30.81 -40.62
N ASP A 688 9.72 -32.09 -40.25
CA ASP A 688 9.18 -33.18 -41.07
C ASP A 688 8.18 -34.06 -40.29
N HIS A 689 8.00 -35.34 -40.65
CA HIS A 689 7.10 -36.26 -39.93
C HIS A 689 7.70 -36.88 -38.65
N HIS A 690 9.01 -36.83 -38.50
CA HIS A 690 9.75 -37.54 -37.47
C HIS A 690 10.45 -36.59 -36.49
N VAL A 691 10.82 -35.38 -36.95
CA VAL A 691 11.66 -34.44 -36.23
C VAL A 691 11.19 -33.00 -36.44
N TYR A 692 11.18 -32.24 -35.35
CA TYR A 692 11.35 -30.80 -35.39
C TYR A 692 12.65 -30.42 -34.70
N ALA A 693 13.46 -29.58 -35.33
CA ALA A 693 14.66 -29.02 -34.73
C ALA A 693 14.75 -27.52 -34.98
N ALA A 694 15.15 -26.76 -33.96
CA ALA A 694 15.29 -25.31 -34.05
C ALA A 694 16.46 -24.80 -33.20
N CYS A 695 17.01 -23.66 -33.59
CA CYS A 695 18.08 -22.98 -32.88
C CYS A 695 17.60 -21.59 -32.41
N ALA A 696 17.64 -21.37 -31.09
CA ALA A 696 17.31 -20.09 -30.47
C ALA A 696 18.60 -19.29 -30.18
N ASP A 697 18.63 -18.04 -30.66
CA ASP A 697 19.72 -17.07 -30.54
C ASP A 697 21.13 -17.59 -30.92
N GLY A 698 21.22 -18.68 -31.71
CA GLY A 698 22.50 -19.33 -32.00
C GLY A 698 23.19 -19.96 -30.78
N ARG A 699 22.46 -20.16 -29.67
CA ARG A 699 22.99 -20.59 -28.37
C ARG A 699 22.40 -21.90 -27.87
N VAL A 700 21.12 -22.14 -28.15
CA VAL A 700 20.38 -23.32 -27.73
C VAL A 700 19.79 -23.98 -28.96
N VAL A 701 19.99 -25.28 -29.11
CA VAL A 701 19.30 -26.10 -30.12
C VAL A 701 18.36 -27.04 -29.39
N VAL A 702 17.13 -27.14 -29.88
CA VAL A 702 16.15 -28.11 -29.40
C VAL A 702 15.77 -29.03 -30.53
N LYS A 703 15.55 -30.30 -30.20
CA LYS A 703 14.92 -31.31 -31.03
C LYS A 703 13.75 -31.93 -30.29
N ILE A 704 12.62 -32.09 -30.97
CA ILE A 704 11.49 -32.92 -30.54
C ILE A 704 11.13 -33.92 -31.65
N GLY A 705 10.37 -34.95 -31.29
CA GLY A 705 9.98 -36.05 -32.17
C GLY A 705 10.77 -37.34 -31.99
N HIS A 706 10.34 -38.40 -32.65
CA HIS A 706 10.89 -39.75 -32.50
C HIS A 706 12.06 -40.05 -33.46
N GLY A 707 12.27 -39.25 -34.51
CA GLY A 707 13.37 -39.45 -35.47
C GLY A 707 14.75 -39.12 -34.89
N SER A 708 15.81 -39.69 -35.45
CA SER A 708 17.19 -39.41 -35.04
C SER A 708 17.69 -38.11 -35.66
N TRP A 709 18.13 -37.16 -34.84
CA TRP A 709 18.72 -35.89 -35.29
C TRP A 709 19.63 -35.29 -34.22
N SER A 710 20.72 -34.64 -34.63
CA SER A 710 21.57 -33.84 -33.73
C SER A 710 22.19 -32.65 -34.48
N PRO A 711 22.50 -31.53 -33.78
CA PRO A 711 23.09 -30.36 -34.42
C PRO A 711 24.51 -30.61 -34.93
N ASN A 712 25.26 -31.55 -34.34
CA ASN A 712 26.60 -31.92 -34.80
C ASN A 712 26.53 -32.73 -36.10
N ALA A 713 25.57 -33.66 -36.24
CA ALA A 713 25.38 -34.43 -37.46
C ALA A 713 24.82 -33.58 -38.61
N ALA A 714 23.99 -32.57 -38.29
CA ALA A 714 23.44 -31.62 -39.25
C ALA A 714 24.36 -30.43 -39.54
N GLU A 715 25.61 -30.44 -39.04
CA GLU A 715 26.62 -29.38 -39.23
C GLU A 715 26.11 -27.96 -38.91
N VAL A 716 25.31 -27.83 -37.85
CA VAL A 716 24.70 -26.56 -37.45
C VAL A 716 25.79 -25.56 -37.03
N LYS A 717 25.90 -24.45 -37.77
CA LYS A 717 26.86 -23.36 -37.49
C LYS A 717 26.74 -22.87 -36.05
N GLY A 718 27.89 -22.70 -35.38
CA GLY A 718 27.94 -22.21 -34.00
C GLY A 718 29.02 -22.87 -33.13
N GLY A 719 29.59 -23.99 -33.57
CA GLY A 719 30.63 -24.74 -32.84
C GLY A 719 30.11 -26.08 -32.32
N PRO A 720 30.94 -26.91 -31.68
CA PRO A 720 30.48 -28.20 -31.18
C PRO A 720 29.37 -28.00 -30.15
N TRP A 721 28.29 -28.75 -30.33
CA TRP A 721 27.10 -28.70 -29.48
C TRP A 721 27.17 -29.80 -28.43
N SER A 722 26.96 -29.46 -27.16
CA SER A 722 26.90 -30.43 -26.06
C SER A 722 25.46 -30.64 -25.59
N VAL A 723 25.06 -31.90 -25.40
CA VAL A 723 23.73 -32.22 -24.84
C VAL A 723 23.63 -31.62 -23.44
N ALA A 724 22.64 -30.76 -23.23
CA ALA A 724 22.37 -30.10 -21.95
C ALA A 724 21.25 -30.82 -21.18
N CYS A 725 20.23 -31.31 -21.87
CA CYS A 725 19.13 -32.08 -21.31
C CYS A 725 18.50 -32.97 -22.40
N SER A 726 17.96 -34.13 -22.03
CA SER A 726 17.23 -35.02 -22.95
C SER A 726 16.24 -35.88 -22.20
N GLY A 727 15.20 -36.33 -22.89
CA GLY A 727 14.21 -37.27 -22.37
C GLY A 727 13.46 -37.96 -23.50
N HIS A 728 12.26 -38.49 -23.19
CA HIS A 728 11.45 -39.17 -24.19
C HIS A 728 11.12 -38.22 -25.36
N ASN A 729 11.57 -38.57 -26.56
CA ASN A 729 11.34 -37.82 -27.80
C ASN A 729 11.80 -36.34 -27.78
N PHE A 730 12.69 -35.92 -26.88
CA PHE A 730 13.30 -34.59 -26.95
C PHE A 730 14.77 -34.57 -26.52
N ALA A 731 15.52 -33.63 -27.06
CA ALA A 731 16.89 -33.33 -26.64
C ALA A 731 17.19 -31.84 -26.86
N VAL A 732 17.98 -31.26 -25.97
CA VAL A 732 18.41 -29.86 -26.01
C VAL A 732 19.93 -29.81 -25.88
N TRP A 733 20.55 -29.00 -26.74
CA TRP A 733 21.98 -28.75 -26.74
C TRP A 733 22.27 -27.28 -26.46
N GLU A 734 23.34 -27.06 -25.69
CA GLU A 734 23.95 -25.75 -25.56
C GLU A 734 25.23 -25.71 -26.40
N ARG A 735 25.56 -24.54 -26.92
CA ARG A 735 26.84 -24.30 -27.59
C ARG A 735 27.97 -24.46 -26.57
N ALA A 736 28.99 -25.26 -26.88
CA ALA A 736 30.16 -25.36 -26.02
C ALA A 736 30.80 -23.97 -25.84
N ARG A 737 31.12 -23.61 -24.60
CA ARG A 737 31.72 -22.32 -24.25
C ARG A 737 33.19 -22.26 -24.62
#